data_AF-A0A7J6IYL4-F1
#
_entry.id   AF-A0A7J6IYL4-F1
#
_cell.length_a   1.000
_cell.length_b   1.000
_cell.length_c   1.000
_cell.angle_alpha   90.00
_cell.angle_beta   90.00
_cell.angle_gamma   90.00
#
_symmetry.space_group_name_H-M   'P 1'
#
loop_
_entity.id
_entity.type
_entity.pdbx_description
1 polymer ?
#
loop_
_entity_poly.entity_id
_entity_poly.type
_entity_poly.pdbx_seq_one_letter_code
_entity_poly.pdbx_strand_id
1 'polypeptide(L)'
;MAVQSEPPELGTDNTAWFVALHENQEKRFEADAREEVSIVDEKLEPNGWLYRAGWTRDLEGLNKTQLQEATRPIEDGEETFRFVWAVFNSVADKARATAAPHKVGHDVLFEAERKEISQKPVRPFDNRMEDDTWQRYKEVWRKMVSIWFRMDEWPERERPPYRFTMRQGSLWDAFTSRVEADVGSRQAAQAEEVERMCLDAIIAIIEDPYKQSQKESAMIGALAVLGIREDGGWHQATEYTTNYSAVIKVAKMFVVYQAWLERQDEVAELTATKGAEAAYEEASSVFHLVRDKVRRFMTRMPGRPDDEPRAMNWIYDARTYGMHIRFNTVAPGMVDWSGDRISFRRVQVRVCELAEMFHGLAQEARSLLAQLAVVDGDGDRDNEHGDEHGDGYGGRSALAAALPAIRWESMHDDHSQDRPGYSFLHDDRNEAWVGKGKGWIARRIAESEARRRAWLDPTRGTAAAAAAVAAAGEAEEATSNHSNSHHPYRERTVQAYRQALESFRERLWMLMHMVAGQPARAPELAGIRHSNTANGGVRNVFAHDGMMCFVTSYHKNYRQTGTAKVIHRYLPREVGELLVWYLWLVLPFWQQVGGIIHQTDRKSAFLWADDVVVRGRAAGEASRDNTRGDERRNNTKDNDARDNTEDDDARDNTEDDDARDNTEDDDEWLGQMIQWGGVQSSKLCRLTSQLWQRAVEGVAEG
;
A
#
# COMPACT_ATOMS: atom_id res chain seq x y z
N MET A 1 -6.47 49.75 37.52
CA MET A 1 -6.22 49.99 38.95
C MET A 1 -5.08 49.07 39.37
N ALA A 2 -3.92 49.64 39.67
CA ALA A 2 -2.76 48.89 40.13
C ALA A 2 -2.99 48.44 41.57
N VAL A 3 -2.98 47.13 41.82
CA VAL A 3 -2.90 46.58 43.17
C VAL A 3 -1.41 46.46 43.49
N GLN A 4 -0.93 47.38 44.32
CA GLN A 4 0.37 47.28 44.98
C GLN A 4 0.28 46.12 45.99
N SER A 5 0.94 45.00 45.70
CA SER A 5 1.26 43.98 46.70
C SER A 5 2.67 44.28 47.23
N GLU A 6 2.78 44.50 48.55
CA GLU A 6 4.04 44.67 49.27
C GLU A 6 5.02 43.49 49.01
N PRO A 7 6.34 43.72 49.03
CA PRO A 7 7.32 42.65 48.85
C PRO A 7 7.37 41.78 50.12
N PRO A 8 7.42 40.43 50.02
CA PRO A 8 7.57 39.58 51.19
C PRO A 8 8.98 39.75 51.79
N GLU A 9 9.05 39.69 53.12
CA GLU A 9 10.29 39.78 53.89
C GLU A 9 11.32 38.70 53.46
N LEU A 10 12.56 39.16 53.24
CA LEU A 10 13.72 38.35 52.88
C LEU A 10 14.15 37.44 54.04
N GLY A 11 13.64 36.20 54.07
CA GLY A 11 14.02 35.18 55.04
C GLY A 11 14.05 33.76 54.45
N THR A 12 15.26 33.26 54.17
CA THR A 12 15.62 31.83 54.05
C THR A 12 14.71 30.90 53.23
N ASP A 13 14.31 31.30 52.02
CA ASP A 13 13.95 30.35 50.95
C ASP A 13 14.26 30.92 49.55
N ASN A 14 15.43 31.57 49.43
CA ASN A 14 15.79 32.35 48.24
C ASN A 14 16.01 31.48 46.99
N THR A 15 16.30 30.20 47.16
CA THR A 15 16.56 29.26 46.06
C THR A 15 15.26 28.66 45.53
N ALA A 16 14.30 28.29 46.38
CA ALA A 16 13.04 27.72 45.93
C ALA A 16 12.17 28.76 45.22
N TRP A 17 12.15 30.02 45.68
CA TRP A 17 11.47 31.10 44.95
C TRP A 17 12.11 31.35 43.57
N PHE A 18 13.44 31.34 43.49
CA PHE A 18 14.17 31.56 42.24
C PHE A 18 13.95 30.41 41.25
N VAL A 19 14.00 29.16 41.73
CA VAL A 19 13.65 27.98 40.94
C VAL A 19 12.18 28.04 40.52
N ALA A 20 11.24 28.35 41.40
CA ALA A 20 9.83 28.48 41.06
C ALA A 20 9.56 29.64 40.08
N LEU A 21 10.31 30.75 40.17
CA LEU A 21 10.27 31.83 39.18
C LEU A 21 10.73 31.32 37.82
N HIS A 22 11.86 30.61 37.77
CA HIS A 22 12.42 30.06 36.53
C HIS A 22 11.53 28.95 35.95
N GLU A 23 10.98 28.05 36.76
CA GLU A 23 10.01 27.04 36.35
C GLU A 23 8.69 27.67 35.89
N ASN A 24 8.22 28.74 36.52
CA ASN A 24 7.03 29.46 36.08
C ASN A 24 7.32 30.24 34.78
N GLN A 25 8.52 30.81 34.65
CA GLN A 25 8.95 31.45 33.42
C GLN A 25 9.15 30.44 32.29
N GLU A 26 9.67 29.25 32.57
CA GLU A 26 9.79 28.12 31.65
C GLU A 26 8.42 27.63 31.23
N LYS A 27 7.48 27.43 32.17
CA LYS A 27 6.07 27.13 31.86
C LYS A 27 5.43 28.21 31.00
N ARG A 28 5.74 29.50 31.23
CA ARG A 28 5.26 30.60 30.38
C ARG A 28 5.88 30.58 29.00
N PHE A 29 7.18 30.29 28.88
CA PHE A 29 7.84 30.12 27.57
C PHE A 29 7.27 28.92 26.80
N GLU A 30 7.02 27.80 27.48
CA GLU A 30 6.40 26.61 26.90
C GLU A 30 4.95 26.86 26.47
N ALA A 31 4.19 27.67 27.21
CA ALA A 31 2.83 28.06 26.85
C ALA A 31 2.83 29.05 25.66
N ASP A 32 3.65 30.09 25.71
CA ASP A 32 3.73 31.15 24.67
C ASP A 32 4.23 30.60 23.33
N ALA A 33 5.19 29.66 23.35
CA ALA A 33 5.68 28.98 22.14
C ALA A 33 4.62 28.08 21.46
N ARG A 34 3.60 27.65 22.20
CA ARG A 34 2.54 26.74 21.71
C ARG A 34 1.28 27.46 21.25
N GLU A 35 1.03 28.68 21.73
CA GLU A 35 -0.31 29.26 21.59
C GLU A 35 -0.54 30.03 20.30
N GLU A 36 0.33 30.95 19.88
CA GLU A 36 0.08 31.80 18.69
C GLU A 36 1.00 31.49 17.50
N VAL A 37 0.49 31.70 16.29
CA VAL A 37 1.30 31.65 15.07
C VAL A 37 2.09 32.95 14.93
N SER A 38 3.42 32.86 15.05
CA SER A 38 4.34 33.95 14.73
C SER A 38 4.88 33.82 13.30
N ILE A 39 5.17 34.96 12.67
CA ILE A 39 5.94 34.98 11.43
C ILE A 39 7.37 34.54 11.75
N VAL A 40 7.85 33.57 10.96
CA VAL A 40 9.23 33.10 11.00
C VAL A 40 10.14 34.20 10.46
N ASP A 41 11.12 34.65 11.25
CA ASP A 41 12.18 35.54 10.76
C ASP A 41 13.11 34.74 9.84
N GLU A 42 12.95 34.92 8.53
CA GLU A 42 13.71 34.21 7.50
C GLU A 42 15.24 34.34 7.64
N LYS A 43 15.74 35.37 8.32
CA LYS A 43 17.18 35.54 8.55
C LYS A 43 17.68 34.69 9.70
N LEU A 44 16.84 34.44 10.69
CA LEU A 44 17.19 33.70 11.90
C LEU A 44 16.81 32.21 11.77
N GLU A 45 15.71 31.92 11.08
CA GLU A 45 15.12 30.59 10.94
C GLU A 45 14.73 30.30 9.47
N PRO A 46 15.71 30.12 8.57
CA PRO A 46 15.44 29.93 7.15
C PRO A 46 14.70 28.60 6.90
N ASN A 47 13.44 28.68 6.44
CA ASN A 47 12.64 27.53 6.05
C ASN A 47 11.91 27.78 4.72
N GLY A 48 12.51 27.32 3.62
CA GLY A 48 11.96 27.51 2.27
C GLY A 48 10.58 26.87 2.07
N TRP A 49 10.27 25.78 2.78
CA TRP A 49 8.97 25.13 2.73
C TRP A 49 7.87 26.02 3.32
N LEU A 50 8.06 26.51 4.55
CA LEU A 50 7.11 27.40 5.20
C LEU A 50 6.95 28.72 4.46
N TYR A 51 8.04 29.24 3.89
CA TYR A 51 8.01 30.42 3.04
C TYR A 51 7.11 30.21 1.81
N ARG A 52 7.32 29.11 1.07
CA ARG A 52 6.54 28.82 -0.15
C ARG A 52 5.08 28.55 0.18
N ALA A 53 4.81 27.79 1.24
CA ALA A 53 3.47 27.42 1.66
C ALA A 53 2.73 28.61 2.28
N GLY A 54 3.45 29.58 2.85
CA GLY A 54 2.89 30.81 3.39
C GLY A 54 2.15 30.66 4.71
N TRP A 55 2.11 29.48 5.32
CA TRP A 55 1.24 29.17 6.46
C TRP A 55 1.42 30.12 7.66
N THR A 56 2.68 30.43 8.01
CA THR A 56 3.02 31.32 9.14
C THR A 56 2.55 32.75 8.92
N ARG A 57 2.58 33.22 7.67
CA ARG A 57 2.08 34.54 7.26
C ARG A 57 0.56 34.54 7.10
N ASP A 58 -0.01 33.42 6.65
CA ASP A 58 -1.42 33.32 6.33
C ASP A 58 -2.28 33.12 7.60
N LEU A 59 -1.68 32.57 8.66
CA LEU A 59 -2.31 32.30 9.96
C LEU A 59 -1.74 33.17 11.10
N GLU A 60 -0.96 34.21 10.80
CA GLU A 60 -0.31 35.08 11.78
C GLU A 60 -1.29 35.60 12.85
N GLY A 61 -0.90 35.49 14.12
CA GLY A 61 -1.67 35.97 15.27
C GLY A 61 -2.86 35.09 15.66
N LEU A 62 -3.09 33.96 14.96
CA LEU A 62 -4.13 33.00 15.33
C LEU A 62 -3.60 31.96 16.31
N ASN A 63 -4.50 31.44 17.14
CA ASN A 63 -4.14 30.43 18.13
C ASN A 63 -4.03 29.03 17.49
N LYS A 64 -2.85 28.40 17.57
CA LYS A 64 -2.58 27.09 16.94
C LYS A 64 -3.49 25.99 17.48
N THR A 65 -3.62 25.91 18.81
CA THR A 65 -4.44 24.90 19.49
C THR A 65 -5.90 25.04 19.07
N GLN A 66 -6.41 26.27 19.02
CA GLN A 66 -7.77 26.56 18.54
C GLN A 66 -7.93 26.10 17.08
N LEU A 67 -7.03 26.50 16.18
CA LEU A 67 -7.08 26.07 14.77
C LEU A 67 -7.07 24.55 14.60
N GLN A 68 -6.29 23.83 15.41
CA GLN A 68 -6.26 22.37 15.41
C GLN A 68 -7.56 21.75 15.91
N GLU A 69 -8.22 22.38 16.88
CA GLU A 69 -9.51 21.96 17.40
C GLU A 69 -10.57 21.89 16.29
N ALA A 70 -10.48 22.74 15.27
CA ALA A 70 -11.37 22.65 14.11
C ALA A 70 -11.19 21.36 13.29
N THR A 71 -10.06 20.67 13.41
CA THR A 71 -9.73 19.42 12.69
C THR A 71 -10.03 18.15 13.47
N ARG A 72 -10.43 18.27 14.76
CA ARG A 72 -10.71 17.13 15.64
C ARG A 72 -11.74 16.17 15.03
N PRO A 73 -11.74 14.88 15.40
CA PRO A 73 -12.75 13.92 14.98
C PRO A 73 -14.19 14.39 15.26
N ILE A 74 -15.17 13.73 14.63
CA ILE A 74 -16.60 14.03 14.84
C ILE A 74 -17.01 13.46 16.20
N GLU A 75 -17.53 14.30 17.09
CA GLU A 75 -17.88 13.92 18.46
C GLU A 75 -19.39 13.72 18.67
N ASP A 76 -19.75 13.14 19.82
CA ASP A 76 -21.14 13.00 20.26
C ASP A 76 -21.75 14.39 20.50
N GLY A 77 -22.89 14.67 19.86
CA GLY A 77 -23.53 15.99 19.86
C GLY A 77 -23.40 16.78 18.56
N GLU A 78 -22.45 16.44 17.67
CA GLU A 78 -22.31 17.05 16.35
C GLU A 78 -23.17 16.33 15.28
N GLU A 79 -24.48 16.15 15.55
CA GLU A 79 -25.38 15.39 14.65
C GLU A 79 -25.39 15.96 13.23
N THR A 80 -25.58 17.27 13.07
CA THR A 80 -25.56 17.93 11.75
C THR A 80 -24.26 17.64 11.00
N PHE A 81 -23.10 17.81 11.66
CA PHE A 81 -21.83 17.58 11.01
C PHE A 81 -21.62 16.10 10.64
N ARG A 82 -22.10 15.17 11.48
CA ARG A 82 -22.11 13.74 11.18
C ARG A 82 -22.89 13.43 9.91
N PHE A 83 -24.05 14.07 9.71
CA PHE A 83 -24.82 13.92 8.47
C PHE A 83 -24.16 14.60 7.27
N VAL A 84 -23.61 15.81 7.43
CA VAL A 84 -22.83 16.50 6.39
C VAL A 84 -21.69 15.60 5.89
N TRP A 85 -20.94 15.03 6.82
CA TRP A 85 -19.85 14.10 6.50
C TRP A 85 -20.36 12.81 5.85
N ALA A 86 -21.47 12.24 6.32
CA ALA A 86 -22.06 11.04 5.72
C ALA A 86 -22.46 11.26 4.26
N VAL A 87 -23.05 12.41 3.94
CA VAL A 87 -23.38 12.80 2.56
C VAL A 87 -22.09 12.96 1.75
N PHE A 88 -21.12 13.74 2.23
CA PHE A 88 -19.84 13.92 1.54
C PHE A 88 -19.15 12.57 1.26
N ASN A 89 -19.12 11.67 2.24
CA ASN A 89 -18.53 10.35 2.13
C ASN A 89 -19.23 9.51 1.05
N SER A 90 -20.57 9.53 1.00
CA SER A 90 -21.36 8.89 -0.07
C SER A 90 -21.02 9.45 -1.46
N VAL A 91 -20.96 10.78 -1.59
CA VAL A 91 -20.59 11.46 -2.84
C VAL A 91 -19.18 11.08 -3.27
N ALA A 92 -18.22 11.04 -2.34
CA ALA A 92 -16.84 10.65 -2.62
C ALA A 92 -16.73 9.19 -3.10
N ASP A 93 -17.44 8.26 -2.47
CA ASP A 93 -17.48 6.86 -2.87
C ASP A 93 -18.13 6.69 -4.27
N LYS A 94 -19.22 7.41 -4.55
CA LYS A 94 -19.86 7.46 -5.88
C LYS A 94 -18.97 8.09 -6.94
N ALA A 95 -18.22 9.13 -6.59
CA ALA A 95 -17.28 9.79 -7.48
C ALA A 95 -16.11 8.86 -7.83
N ARG A 96 -15.55 8.16 -6.83
CA ARG A 96 -14.53 7.13 -7.03
C ARG A 96 -15.04 6.02 -7.95
N ALA A 97 -16.24 5.50 -7.71
CA ALA A 97 -16.84 4.46 -8.55
C ALA A 97 -17.10 4.94 -9.99
N THR A 98 -17.42 6.21 -10.18
CA THR A 98 -17.69 6.80 -11.49
C THR A 98 -16.42 7.03 -12.31
N ALA A 99 -15.32 7.40 -11.66
CA ALA A 99 -14.02 7.61 -12.30
C ALA A 99 -13.30 6.30 -12.71
N ALA A 100 -14.03 5.33 -13.27
CA ALA A 100 -13.52 4.04 -13.69
C ALA A 100 -13.55 3.87 -15.23
N PRO A 101 -12.56 3.17 -15.84
CA PRO A 101 -12.50 3.02 -17.30
C PRO A 101 -13.75 2.41 -17.93
N HIS A 102 -14.39 1.46 -17.25
CA HIS A 102 -15.61 0.79 -17.73
C HIS A 102 -16.85 1.70 -17.68
N LYS A 103 -16.80 2.83 -16.96
CA LYS A 103 -17.94 3.73 -16.75
C LYS A 103 -17.86 5.01 -17.59
N VAL A 104 -16.68 5.63 -17.71
CA VAL A 104 -16.49 6.88 -18.48
C VAL A 104 -15.52 6.76 -19.66
N GLY A 105 -14.80 5.65 -19.79
CA GLY A 105 -13.82 5.44 -20.87
C GLY A 105 -12.47 6.09 -20.62
N HIS A 106 -11.44 5.61 -21.34
CA HIS A 106 -10.06 6.06 -21.17
C HIS A 106 -9.85 7.53 -21.54
N ASP A 107 -10.48 8.03 -22.61
CA ASP A 107 -10.28 9.41 -23.07
C ASP A 107 -10.70 10.44 -22.02
N VAL A 108 -11.81 10.18 -21.31
CA VAL A 108 -12.25 11.00 -20.17
C VAL A 108 -11.21 10.98 -19.06
N LEU A 109 -10.66 9.81 -18.74
CA LEU A 109 -9.66 9.66 -17.69
C LEU A 109 -8.31 10.29 -18.06
N PHE A 110 -7.92 10.28 -19.34
CA PHE A 110 -6.75 11.02 -19.83
C PHE A 110 -6.93 12.53 -19.67
N GLU A 111 -8.13 13.04 -19.93
CA GLU A 111 -8.40 14.45 -19.71
C GLU A 111 -8.46 14.77 -18.21
N ALA A 112 -9.10 13.94 -17.39
CA ALA A 112 -9.11 14.10 -15.93
C ALA A 112 -7.70 14.09 -15.31
N GLU A 113 -6.74 13.36 -15.88
CA GLU A 113 -5.36 13.33 -15.38
C GLU A 113 -4.54 14.57 -15.75
N ARG A 114 -4.99 15.37 -16.72
CA ARG A 114 -4.26 16.50 -17.26
C ARG A 114 -3.86 17.51 -16.18
N LYS A 115 -2.56 17.80 -16.11
CA LYS A 115 -1.99 18.85 -15.25
C LYS A 115 -1.73 20.14 -16.02
N GLU A 116 -1.46 20.06 -17.32
CA GLU A 116 -1.17 21.21 -18.19
C GLU A 116 -1.98 21.15 -19.48
N ILE A 117 -2.49 22.31 -19.95
CA ILE A 117 -3.41 22.35 -21.09
C ILE A 117 -2.74 21.84 -22.38
N SER A 118 -1.47 22.17 -22.59
CA SER A 118 -0.68 21.80 -23.78
C SER A 118 -0.18 20.36 -23.74
N GLN A 119 -0.05 19.74 -22.56
CA GLN A 119 0.59 18.44 -22.40
C GLN A 119 -0.45 17.33 -22.16
N LYS A 120 -0.59 16.40 -23.12
CA LYS A 120 -1.41 15.20 -22.90
C LYS A 120 -0.71 14.29 -21.89
N PRO A 121 -1.39 13.80 -20.84
CA PRO A 121 -0.81 12.81 -19.94
C PRO A 121 -0.39 11.55 -20.67
N VAL A 122 0.68 10.93 -20.19
CA VAL A 122 1.13 9.61 -20.68
C VAL A 122 0.12 8.52 -20.28
N ARG A 123 -0.71 8.77 -19.26
CA ARG A 123 -1.64 7.79 -18.67
C ARG A 123 -3.00 8.39 -18.34
N PRO A 124 -4.04 7.55 -18.33
CA PRO A 124 -5.33 7.93 -17.77
C PRO A 124 -5.23 8.09 -16.24
N PHE A 125 -6.14 8.86 -15.68
CA PHE A 125 -6.40 8.91 -14.24
C PHE A 125 -6.74 7.50 -13.72
N ASP A 126 -6.07 7.07 -12.64
CA ASP A 126 -6.31 5.77 -11.98
C ASP A 126 -6.98 5.98 -10.61
N ASN A 127 -8.24 5.56 -10.52
CA ASN A 127 -9.03 5.60 -9.28
C ASN A 127 -8.76 4.42 -8.34
N ARG A 128 -7.98 3.41 -8.76
CA ARG A 128 -7.68 2.23 -7.95
C ARG A 128 -6.64 2.54 -6.90
N MET A 129 -7.05 2.42 -5.65
CA MET A 129 -6.18 2.53 -4.48
C MET A 129 -6.63 1.52 -3.43
N GLU A 130 -5.71 1.10 -2.58
CA GLU A 130 -6.01 0.26 -1.42
C GLU A 130 -7.03 0.96 -0.51
N ASP A 131 -7.86 0.21 0.18
CA ASP A 131 -8.93 0.78 1.00
C ASP A 131 -8.40 1.69 2.10
N ASP A 132 -7.27 1.36 2.73
CA ASP A 132 -6.64 2.24 3.72
C ASP A 132 -6.16 3.56 3.11
N THR A 133 -5.68 3.53 1.86
CA THR A 133 -5.28 4.75 1.15
C THR A 133 -6.50 5.62 0.85
N TRP A 134 -7.62 4.98 0.51
CA TRP A 134 -8.88 5.69 0.32
C TRP A 134 -9.39 6.33 1.60
N GLN A 135 -9.34 5.60 2.74
CA GLN A 135 -9.74 6.17 4.03
C GLN A 135 -8.86 7.35 4.43
N ARG A 136 -7.54 7.26 4.22
CA ARG A 136 -6.62 8.40 4.47
C ARG A 136 -6.96 9.62 3.62
N TYR A 137 -7.31 9.43 2.34
CA TYR A 137 -7.71 10.55 1.50
C TYR A 137 -9.02 11.18 1.98
N LYS A 138 -10.00 10.36 2.35
CA LYS A 138 -11.24 10.84 2.95
C LYS A 138 -10.99 11.58 4.26
N GLU A 139 -10.07 11.12 5.09
CA GLU A 139 -9.70 11.78 6.34
C GLU A 139 -9.14 13.20 6.11
N VAL A 140 -8.31 13.41 5.08
CA VAL A 140 -7.85 14.76 4.69
C VAL A 140 -9.04 15.65 4.35
N TRP A 141 -9.97 15.16 3.52
CA TRP A 141 -11.18 15.92 3.17
C TRP A 141 -12.11 16.14 4.35
N ARG A 142 -12.26 15.17 5.26
CA ARG A 142 -13.05 15.32 6.48
C ARG A 142 -12.55 16.49 7.29
N LYS A 143 -11.23 16.59 7.50
CA LYS A 143 -10.65 17.72 8.23
C LYS A 143 -10.89 19.05 7.51
N MET A 144 -10.83 19.10 6.18
CA MET A 144 -11.15 20.32 5.42
C MET A 144 -12.62 20.74 5.55
N VAL A 145 -13.54 19.78 5.36
CA VAL A 145 -15.00 20.00 5.55
C VAL A 145 -15.30 20.41 7.00
N SER A 146 -14.60 19.82 7.97
CA SER A 146 -14.69 20.16 9.39
C SER A 146 -14.26 21.60 9.67
N ILE A 147 -13.15 22.05 9.08
CA ILE A 147 -12.68 23.43 9.17
C ILE A 147 -13.75 24.37 8.64
N TRP A 148 -14.27 24.11 7.44
CA TRP A 148 -15.31 24.96 6.83
C TRP A 148 -16.61 24.99 7.63
N PHE A 149 -17.03 23.84 8.18
CA PHE A 149 -18.25 23.73 8.96
C PHE A 149 -18.13 24.41 10.33
N ARG A 150 -17.06 24.13 11.10
CA ARG A 150 -16.91 24.62 12.48
C ARG A 150 -16.49 26.09 12.56
N MET A 151 -15.66 26.57 11.62
CA MET A 151 -15.16 27.94 11.66
C MET A 151 -16.17 28.97 11.11
N ASP A 152 -17.31 28.52 10.58
CA ASP A 152 -18.39 29.44 10.20
C ASP A 152 -19.01 30.12 11.43
N GLU A 153 -19.03 29.40 12.57
CA GLU A 153 -19.54 29.92 13.85
C GLU A 153 -18.53 30.80 14.60
N TRP A 154 -17.28 30.87 14.13
CA TRP A 154 -16.21 31.57 14.85
C TRP A 154 -16.18 33.06 14.53
N PRO A 155 -15.73 33.91 15.49
CA PRO A 155 -15.46 35.31 15.21
C PRO A 155 -14.46 35.48 14.07
N GLU A 156 -14.68 36.45 13.18
CA GLU A 156 -13.82 36.68 12.00
C GLU A 156 -12.33 36.88 12.36
N ARG A 157 -12.05 37.44 13.54
CA ARG A 157 -10.68 37.66 14.05
C ARG A 157 -9.95 36.39 14.51
N GLU A 158 -10.69 35.29 14.73
CA GLU A 158 -10.17 34.03 15.28
C GLU A 158 -10.09 32.92 14.23
N ARG A 159 -10.65 33.15 13.03
CA ARG A 159 -10.60 32.21 11.92
C ARG A 159 -9.58 32.64 10.86
N PRO A 160 -9.03 31.70 10.08
CA PRO A 160 -8.17 32.02 8.95
C PRO A 160 -8.86 32.99 7.97
N PRO A 161 -8.10 33.81 7.24
CA PRO A 161 -8.63 34.90 6.41
C PRO A 161 -9.36 34.44 5.14
N TYR A 162 -9.59 33.13 4.96
CA TYR A 162 -10.30 32.64 3.79
C TYR A 162 -11.77 33.06 3.83
N ARG A 163 -12.38 33.16 2.66
CA ARG A 163 -13.81 33.47 2.52
C ARG A 163 -14.41 32.70 1.37
N PHE A 164 -15.67 32.31 1.52
CA PHE A 164 -16.44 31.85 0.38
C PHE A 164 -16.83 33.03 -0.52
N THR A 165 -16.72 32.84 -1.83
CA THR A 165 -17.40 33.69 -2.79
C THR A 165 -18.91 33.60 -2.58
N MET A 166 -19.67 34.59 -3.07
CA MET A 166 -21.14 34.59 -2.96
C MET A 166 -21.78 33.29 -3.50
N ARG A 167 -21.23 32.75 -4.59
CA ARG A 167 -21.68 31.47 -5.15
C ARG A 167 -21.34 30.29 -4.24
N GLN A 168 -20.11 30.22 -3.73
CA GLN A 168 -19.67 29.14 -2.83
C GLN A 168 -20.49 29.15 -1.54
N GLY A 169 -20.65 30.31 -0.91
CA GLY A 169 -21.44 30.46 0.32
C GLY A 169 -22.89 30.06 0.10
N SER A 170 -23.53 30.58 -0.96
CA SER A 170 -24.91 30.21 -1.27
C SER A 170 -25.12 28.71 -1.49
N LEU A 171 -24.18 28.00 -2.12
CA LEU A 171 -24.28 26.55 -2.33
C LEU A 171 -24.00 25.78 -1.04
N TRP A 172 -23.00 26.22 -0.27
CA TRP A 172 -22.65 25.64 1.02
C TRP A 172 -23.79 25.77 2.04
N ASP A 173 -24.32 26.98 2.20
CA ASP A 173 -25.41 27.30 3.12
C ASP A 173 -26.69 26.54 2.75
N ALA A 174 -26.99 26.44 1.45
CA ALA A 174 -28.13 25.67 0.98
C ALA A 174 -27.97 24.18 1.33
N PHE A 175 -26.77 23.62 1.14
CA PHE A 175 -26.46 22.23 1.47
C PHE A 175 -26.54 21.97 2.98
N THR A 176 -25.88 22.78 3.81
CA THR A 176 -25.87 22.60 5.27
C THR A 176 -27.26 22.81 5.88
N SER A 177 -27.98 23.86 5.46
CA SER A 177 -29.35 24.11 5.92
C SER A 177 -30.31 22.97 5.56
N ARG A 178 -30.14 22.37 4.37
CA ARG A 178 -30.94 21.22 3.95
C ARG A 178 -30.65 19.99 4.80
N VAL A 179 -29.38 19.74 5.14
CA VAL A 179 -28.98 18.66 6.05
C VAL A 179 -29.54 18.87 7.45
N GLU A 180 -29.45 20.09 8.00
CA GLU A 180 -30.03 20.43 9.31
C GLU A 180 -31.53 20.15 9.37
N ALA A 181 -32.26 20.49 8.32
CA ALA A 181 -33.68 20.17 8.21
C ALA A 181 -33.96 18.65 8.21
N ASP A 182 -33.08 17.83 7.62
CA ASP A 182 -33.22 16.37 7.58
C ASP A 182 -32.91 15.68 8.91
N VAL A 183 -31.95 16.19 9.67
CA VAL A 183 -31.69 15.73 11.05
C VAL A 183 -32.96 15.84 11.89
N GLY A 184 -33.78 16.87 11.65
CA GLY A 184 -35.06 17.08 12.31
C GLY A 184 -36.22 16.23 11.79
N SER A 185 -36.17 15.69 10.56
CA SER A 185 -37.37 15.17 9.85
C SER A 185 -37.45 13.65 9.68
N ARG A 186 -36.37 12.88 9.93
CA ARG A 186 -36.30 11.40 9.75
C ARG A 186 -36.74 10.89 8.35
N GLN A 187 -36.68 11.71 7.30
CA GLN A 187 -37.01 11.28 5.94
C GLN A 187 -35.75 10.99 5.10
N ALA A 188 -35.60 9.74 4.66
CA ALA A 188 -34.54 9.30 3.74
C ALA A 188 -34.85 9.57 2.25
N ALA A 189 -35.95 10.26 1.93
CA ALA A 189 -36.52 10.33 0.59
C ALA A 189 -35.83 11.32 -0.38
N GLN A 190 -34.87 12.13 0.09
CA GLN A 190 -34.20 13.17 -0.72
C GLN A 190 -32.67 13.03 -0.75
N ALA A 191 -32.14 11.84 -0.49
CA ALA A 191 -30.70 11.60 -0.41
C ALA A 191 -29.92 12.04 -1.67
N GLU A 192 -30.49 11.83 -2.87
CA GLU A 192 -29.83 12.20 -4.12
C GLU A 192 -29.77 13.73 -4.32
N GLU A 193 -30.81 14.47 -3.96
CA GLU A 193 -30.82 15.94 -4.03
C GLU A 193 -29.75 16.54 -3.11
N VAL A 194 -29.69 16.09 -1.86
CA VAL A 194 -28.71 16.56 -0.88
C VAL A 194 -27.28 16.21 -1.32
N GLU A 195 -27.07 15.03 -1.92
CA GLU A 195 -25.79 14.66 -2.52
C GLU A 195 -25.40 15.55 -3.71
N ARG A 196 -26.35 15.97 -4.56
CA ARG A 196 -26.08 16.94 -5.65
C ARG A 196 -25.66 18.29 -5.08
N MET A 197 -26.37 18.80 -4.06
CA MET A 197 -26.03 20.05 -3.40
C MET A 197 -24.62 20.00 -2.79
N CYS A 198 -24.27 18.88 -2.15
CA CYS A 198 -22.93 18.64 -1.63
C CYS A 198 -21.87 18.69 -2.76
N LEU A 199 -22.08 17.95 -3.84
CA LEU A 199 -21.15 17.91 -4.97
C LEU A 199 -20.95 19.30 -5.60
N ASP A 200 -22.03 20.06 -5.79
CA ASP A 200 -21.98 21.39 -6.39
C ASP A 200 -21.27 22.40 -5.49
N ALA A 201 -21.50 22.36 -4.17
CA ALA A 201 -20.77 23.17 -3.21
C ALA A 201 -19.26 22.84 -3.23
N ILE A 202 -18.89 21.56 -3.23
CA ILE A 202 -17.49 21.12 -3.27
C ILE A 202 -16.81 21.51 -4.59
N ILE A 203 -17.47 21.34 -5.74
CA ILE A 203 -16.90 21.77 -7.02
C ILE A 203 -16.74 23.30 -7.06
N ALA A 204 -17.69 24.07 -6.53
CA ALA A 204 -17.55 25.52 -6.46
C ALA A 204 -16.35 25.94 -5.59
N ILE A 205 -16.07 25.21 -4.51
CA ILE A 205 -14.88 25.41 -3.67
C ILE A 205 -13.59 24.97 -4.38
N ILE A 206 -13.62 23.93 -5.22
CA ILE A 206 -12.46 23.50 -6.02
C ILE A 206 -12.14 24.49 -7.17
N GLU A 207 -13.17 25.05 -7.81
CA GLU A 207 -13.04 25.98 -8.94
C GLU A 207 -12.40 27.34 -8.57
N ASP A 208 -12.42 27.65 -7.28
CA ASP A 208 -12.06 28.89 -6.59
C ASP A 208 -11.04 29.80 -7.31
N PRO A 209 -11.53 30.86 -7.98
CA PRO A 209 -10.71 31.96 -8.47
C PRO A 209 -10.54 33.01 -7.36
N TYR A 210 -9.37 33.02 -6.71
CA TYR A 210 -9.04 34.06 -5.73
C TYR A 210 -8.56 35.34 -6.43
N LYS A 211 -9.01 36.50 -5.95
CA LYS A 211 -8.86 37.78 -6.67
C LYS A 211 -7.71 38.63 -6.17
N GLN A 212 -7.47 38.66 -4.86
CA GLN A 212 -6.42 39.48 -4.27
C GLN A 212 -5.22 38.64 -3.83
N SER A 213 -5.49 37.52 -3.17
CA SER A 213 -4.46 36.68 -2.59
C SER A 213 -4.94 35.25 -2.40
N GLN A 214 -4.01 34.31 -2.47
CA GLN A 214 -4.23 32.90 -2.14
C GLN A 214 -4.84 32.69 -0.73
N LYS A 215 -4.62 33.64 0.20
CA LYS A 215 -5.18 33.62 1.56
C LYS A 215 -6.71 33.63 1.59
N GLU A 216 -7.35 34.17 0.54
CA GLU A 216 -8.81 34.23 0.45
C GLU A 216 -9.43 32.87 0.12
N SER A 217 -8.63 31.93 -0.39
CA SER A 217 -9.12 30.64 -0.87
C SER A 217 -9.46 29.71 0.29
N ALA A 218 -10.71 29.22 0.33
CA ALA A 218 -11.15 28.26 1.35
C ALA A 218 -10.36 26.93 1.30
N MET A 219 -9.95 26.52 0.09
CA MET A 219 -9.09 25.34 -0.11
C MET A 219 -7.70 25.56 0.50
N ILE A 220 -7.06 26.68 0.19
CA ILE A 220 -5.69 26.98 0.65
C ILE A 220 -5.69 27.27 2.15
N GLY A 221 -6.69 27.98 2.67
CA GLY A 221 -6.85 28.24 4.10
C GLY A 221 -6.99 26.96 4.92
N ALA A 222 -7.84 26.03 4.49
CA ALA A 222 -7.96 24.72 5.15
C ALA A 222 -6.65 23.92 5.07
N LEU A 223 -5.97 23.94 3.92
CA LEU A 223 -4.65 23.31 3.75
C LEU A 223 -3.54 24.01 4.57
N ALA A 224 -3.70 25.27 5.00
CA ALA A 224 -2.76 25.91 5.89
C ALA A 224 -2.97 25.44 7.34
N VAL A 225 -4.22 25.34 7.80
CA VAL A 225 -4.57 24.83 9.14
C VAL A 225 -4.09 23.38 9.32
N LEU A 226 -4.28 22.55 8.29
CA LEU A 226 -3.80 21.19 8.28
C LEU A 226 -2.26 21.07 8.37
N GLY A 227 -1.52 22.14 8.07
CA GLY A 227 -0.06 22.18 8.20
C GLY A 227 0.45 22.15 9.64
N ILE A 228 -0.42 22.37 10.63
CA ILE A 228 -0.07 22.40 12.06
C ILE A 228 -0.09 20.97 12.63
N ARG A 229 1.05 20.51 13.15
CA ARG A 229 1.24 19.21 13.83
C ARG A 229 0.73 19.26 15.27
N GLU A 230 0.31 18.12 15.82
CA GLU A 230 -0.26 18.01 17.18
C GLU A 230 0.63 18.60 18.30
N ASP A 231 1.94 18.67 18.09
CA ASP A 231 2.90 19.29 19.01
C ASP A 231 3.01 20.82 18.89
N GLY A 232 2.19 21.46 18.04
CA GLY A 232 2.23 22.88 17.72
C GLY A 232 3.30 23.28 16.69
N GLY A 233 4.05 22.28 16.18
CA GLY A 233 5.01 22.44 15.10
C GLY A 233 4.35 22.48 13.71
N TRP A 234 5.17 22.66 12.68
CA TRP A 234 4.71 22.60 11.29
C TRP A 234 5.13 21.29 10.63
N HIS A 235 4.27 20.76 9.77
CA HIS A 235 4.61 19.62 8.93
C HIS A 235 5.72 19.95 7.94
N GLN A 236 6.64 19.00 7.76
CA GLN A 236 7.70 19.08 6.77
C GLN A 236 7.18 18.75 5.37
N ALA A 237 7.86 19.25 4.34
CA ALA A 237 7.52 18.97 2.94
C ALA A 237 7.46 17.45 2.62
N THR A 238 8.31 16.66 3.29
CA THR A 238 8.42 15.20 3.15
C THR A 238 7.15 14.46 3.57
N GLU A 239 6.42 15.00 4.55
CA GLU A 239 5.20 14.42 5.11
C GLU A 239 3.95 15.04 4.47
N TYR A 240 3.96 16.35 4.21
CA TYR A 240 2.75 17.09 3.88
C TYR A 240 2.29 16.98 2.42
N THR A 241 3.20 16.67 1.49
CA THR A 241 2.89 16.59 0.06
C THR A 241 1.86 15.52 -0.30
N THR A 242 1.64 14.54 0.60
CA THR A 242 0.59 13.53 0.48
C THR A 242 -0.81 14.12 0.64
N ASN A 243 -0.99 15.13 1.50
CA ASN A 243 -2.27 15.83 1.69
C ASN A 243 -2.70 16.56 0.41
N TYR A 244 -1.78 17.27 -0.26
CA TYR A 244 -2.07 17.86 -1.57
C TYR A 244 -2.42 16.81 -2.61
N SER A 245 -1.74 15.66 -2.60
CA SER A 245 -2.02 14.55 -3.52
C SER A 245 -3.41 13.95 -3.31
N ALA A 246 -3.83 13.80 -2.05
CA ALA A 246 -5.18 13.37 -1.68
C ALA A 246 -6.23 14.34 -2.22
N VAL A 247 -6.04 15.65 -1.98
CA VAL A 247 -6.93 16.70 -2.49
C VAL A 247 -7.04 16.66 -4.01
N ILE A 248 -5.92 16.65 -4.73
CA ILE A 248 -5.90 16.59 -6.21
C ILE A 248 -6.68 15.35 -6.71
N LYS A 249 -6.41 14.17 -6.14
CA LYS A 249 -7.01 12.92 -6.62
C LYS A 249 -8.52 12.87 -6.41
N VAL A 250 -9.01 13.24 -5.23
CA VAL A 250 -10.46 13.23 -4.97
C VAL A 250 -11.15 14.34 -5.77
N ALA A 251 -10.54 15.52 -5.89
CA ALA A 251 -11.08 16.60 -6.73
C ALA A 251 -11.26 16.18 -8.20
N LYS A 252 -10.29 15.47 -8.78
CA LYS A 252 -10.43 14.87 -10.13
C LYS A 252 -11.63 13.91 -10.21
N MET A 253 -11.87 13.11 -9.18
CA MET A 253 -13.04 12.20 -9.13
C MET A 253 -14.35 12.98 -9.08
N PHE A 254 -14.44 14.04 -8.27
CA PHE A 254 -15.63 14.89 -8.21
C PHE A 254 -15.92 15.56 -9.56
N VAL A 255 -14.89 16.05 -10.27
CA VAL A 255 -15.05 16.65 -11.59
C VAL A 255 -15.62 15.65 -12.61
N VAL A 256 -15.08 14.42 -12.63
CA VAL A 256 -15.60 13.35 -13.49
C VAL A 256 -17.02 12.98 -13.11
N TYR A 257 -17.33 12.93 -11.81
CA TYR A 257 -18.66 12.57 -11.33
C TYR A 257 -19.70 13.63 -11.67
N GLN A 258 -19.42 14.91 -11.43
CA GLN A 258 -20.34 16.00 -11.77
C GLN A 258 -20.59 16.05 -13.28
N ALA A 259 -19.55 15.93 -14.10
CA ALA A 259 -19.69 15.88 -15.56
C ALA A 259 -20.51 14.67 -16.05
N TRP A 260 -20.37 13.52 -15.39
CA TRP A 260 -21.17 12.33 -15.71
C TRP A 260 -22.65 12.57 -15.40
N LEU A 261 -22.94 13.17 -14.24
CA LEU A 261 -24.29 13.50 -13.82
C LEU A 261 -24.93 14.58 -14.70
N GLU A 262 -24.20 15.65 -15.04
CA GLU A 262 -24.67 16.71 -15.96
C GLU A 262 -25.11 16.14 -17.32
N ARG A 263 -24.36 15.16 -17.87
CA ARG A 263 -24.79 14.46 -19.09
C ARG A 263 -26.09 13.68 -18.86
N GLN A 264 -26.25 13.01 -17.73
CA GLN A 264 -27.48 12.26 -17.45
C GLN A 264 -28.68 13.18 -17.37
N ASP A 265 -28.51 14.33 -16.72
CA ASP A 265 -29.55 15.34 -16.57
C ASP A 265 -29.93 15.94 -17.95
N GLU A 266 -28.94 16.26 -18.79
CA GLU A 266 -29.15 16.75 -20.17
C GLU A 266 -29.86 15.71 -21.06
N VAL A 267 -29.45 14.43 -20.99
CA VAL A 267 -30.12 13.35 -21.72
C VAL A 267 -31.56 13.18 -21.26
N ALA A 268 -31.83 13.26 -19.95
CA ALA A 268 -33.17 13.14 -19.40
C ALA A 268 -34.08 14.29 -19.88
N GLU A 269 -33.57 15.53 -19.85
CA GLU A 269 -34.29 16.72 -20.33
C GLU A 269 -34.60 16.64 -21.83
N LEU A 270 -33.61 16.28 -22.65
CA LEU A 270 -33.80 16.14 -24.10
C LEU A 270 -34.71 14.95 -24.45
N THR A 271 -34.67 13.87 -23.67
CA THR A 271 -35.53 12.69 -23.91
C THR A 271 -37.01 13.06 -23.75
N ALA A 272 -37.33 13.94 -22.79
CA ALA A 272 -38.69 14.41 -22.57
C ALA A 272 -39.27 15.19 -23.78
N THR A 273 -38.42 15.73 -24.66
CA THR A 273 -38.85 16.58 -25.79
C THR A 273 -38.60 15.97 -27.17
N LYS A 274 -37.53 15.20 -27.35
CA LYS A 274 -37.03 14.73 -28.66
C LYS A 274 -36.94 13.21 -28.80
N GLY A 275 -37.23 12.46 -27.74
CA GLY A 275 -37.07 11.00 -27.70
C GLY A 275 -35.63 10.57 -27.42
N ALA A 276 -35.47 9.30 -27.03
CA ALA A 276 -34.24 8.80 -26.41
C ALA A 276 -33.01 8.80 -27.34
N GLU A 277 -33.16 8.46 -28.62
CA GLU A 277 -32.02 8.39 -29.55
C GLU A 277 -31.48 9.79 -29.88
N ALA A 278 -32.34 10.74 -30.24
CA ALA A 278 -31.95 12.11 -30.52
C ALA A 278 -31.34 12.79 -29.27
N ALA A 279 -31.91 12.53 -28.09
CA ALA A 279 -31.36 13.03 -26.83
C ALA A 279 -29.95 12.53 -26.53
N TYR A 280 -29.69 11.25 -26.79
CA TYR A 280 -28.36 10.66 -26.56
C TYR A 280 -27.28 11.24 -27.50
N GLU A 281 -27.64 11.49 -28.76
CA GLU A 281 -26.75 12.08 -29.77
C GLU A 281 -26.49 13.58 -29.56
N GLU A 282 -27.51 14.34 -29.17
CA GLU A 282 -27.41 15.80 -29.01
C GLU A 282 -26.80 16.21 -27.68
N ALA A 283 -26.99 15.41 -26.61
CA ALA A 283 -26.43 15.72 -25.30
C ALA A 283 -24.88 15.76 -25.31
N SER A 284 -24.31 16.69 -24.55
CA SER A 284 -22.87 16.87 -24.40
C SER A 284 -22.19 15.61 -23.89
N SER A 285 -21.11 15.19 -24.57
CA SER A 285 -20.34 14.02 -24.11
C SER A 285 -19.69 14.26 -22.75
N VAL A 286 -19.53 13.21 -21.94
CA VAL A 286 -18.80 13.30 -20.65
C VAL A 286 -17.39 13.85 -20.86
N PHE A 287 -16.73 13.48 -21.97
CA PHE A 287 -15.43 14.01 -22.33
C PHE A 287 -15.43 15.53 -22.50
N HIS A 288 -16.44 16.09 -23.17
CA HIS A 288 -16.54 17.53 -23.37
C HIS A 288 -16.70 18.27 -22.04
N LEU A 289 -17.59 17.79 -21.17
CA LEU A 289 -17.85 18.36 -19.84
C LEU A 289 -16.63 18.26 -18.92
N VAL A 290 -15.96 17.10 -18.87
CA VAL A 290 -14.71 16.93 -18.11
C VAL A 290 -13.61 17.83 -18.67
N ARG A 291 -13.47 17.93 -20.00
CA ARG A 291 -12.47 18.79 -20.64
C ARG A 291 -12.64 20.26 -20.31
N ASP A 292 -13.88 20.74 -20.31
CA ASP A 292 -14.19 22.12 -19.94
C ASP A 292 -13.80 22.40 -18.49
N LYS A 293 -14.29 21.60 -17.54
CA LYS A 293 -13.98 21.75 -16.11
C LYS A 293 -12.48 21.61 -15.82
N VAL A 294 -11.83 20.60 -16.39
CA VAL A 294 -10.41 20.35 -16.14
C VAL A 294 -9.55 21.51 -16.61
N ARG A 295 -9.77 21.99 -17.83
CA ARG A 295 -8.99 23.10 -18.39
C ARG A 295 -9.30 24.44 -17.73
N ARG A 296 -10.48 24.57 -17.15
CA ARG A 296 -10.89 25.77 -16.42
C ARG A 296 -10.22 25.86 -15.05
N PHE A 297 -10.17 24.76 -14.28
CA PHE A 297 -9.73 24.84 -12.88
C PHE A 297 -8.96 23.63 -12.32
N MET A 298 -8.70 22.56 -13.09
CA MET A 298 -7.91 21.41 -12.63
C MET A 298 -6.51 21.31 -13.26
N THR A 299 -6.06 22.33 -13.98
CA THR A 299 -4.71 22.42 -14.55
C THR A 299 -3.91 23.57 -13.93
N ARG A 300 -2.59 23.51 -14.05
CA ARG A 300 -1.73 24.69 -13.90
C ARG A 300 -2.15 25.77 -14.90
N MET A 301 -1.96 27.02 -14.51
CA MET A 301 -2.25 28.17 -15.35
C MET A 301 -1.36 28.15 -16.59
N PRO A 302 -1.94 28.22 -17.80
CA PRO A 302 -1.16 28.21 -19.04
C PRO A 302 -0.50 29.56 -19.35
N GLY A 303 -0.71 30.60 -18.52
CA GLY A 303 -0.01 31.89 -18.60
C GLY A 303 -0.54 32.83 -19.69
N ARG A 304 -1.83 32.72 -20.05
CA ARG A 304 -2.49 33.63 -21.00
C ARG A 304 -2.83 34.96 -20.33
N PRO A 305 -2.97 36.06 -21.09
CA PRO A 305 -3.22 37.39 -20.54
C PRO A 305 -4.45 37.50 -19.63
N ASP A 306 -5.49 36.70 -19.88
CA ASP A 306 -6.77 36.72 -19.14
C ASP A 306 -6.88 35.59 -18.11
N ASP A 307 -5.82 34.80 -17.89
CA ASP A 307 -5.86 33.73 -16.90
C ASP A 307 -5.79 34.29 -15.48
N GLU A 308 -6.70 33.83 -14.63
CA GLU A 308 -6.72 34.17 -13.21
C GLU A 308 -6.22 33.00 -12.36
N PRO A 309 -5.42 33.27 -11.30
CA PRO A 309 -4.90 32.23 -10.43
C PRO A 309 -6.03 31.52 -9.69
N ARG A 310 -5.89 30.20 -9.53
CA ARG A 310 -6.88 29.30 -8.91
C ARG A 310 -6.24 28.40 -7.87
N ALA A 311 -7.06 27.91 -6.94
CA ALA A 311 -6.61 27.03 -5.86
C ALA A 311 -5.79 25.84 -6.36
N MET A 312 -6.26 25.14 -7.41
CA MET A 312 -5.57 23.96 -7.92
C MET A 312 -4.19 24.29 -8.55
N ASN A 313 -4.04 25.46 -9.18
CA ASN A 313 -2.72 25.91 -9.66
C ASN A 313 -1.74 26.01 -8.49
N TRP A 314 -2.15 26.71 -7.42
CA TRP A 314 -1.32 26.86 -6.23
C TRP A 314 -0.98 25.52 -5.57
N ILE A 315 -1.96 24.62 -5.48
CA ILE A 315 -1.77 23.27 -4.89
C ILE A 315 -0.77 22.46 -5.70
N TYR A 316 -0.84 22.47 -7.04
CA TYR A 316 0.16 21.80 -7.88
C TYR A 316 1.55 22.38 -7.66
N ASP A 317 1.69 23.70 -7.63
CA ASP A 317 2.99 24.36 -7.48
C ASP A 317 3.59 24.12 -6.10
N ALA A 318 2.79 24.20 -5.03
CA ALA A 318 3.20 23.90 -3.67
C ALA A 318 3.61 22.43 -3.51
N ARG A 319 2.83 21.49 -4.05
CA ARG A 319 3.17 20.06 -4.06
C ARG A 319 4.50 19.83 -4.79
N THR A 320 4.67 20.44 -5.97
CA THR A 320 5.87 20.27 -6.80
C THR A 320 7.11 20.78 -6.08
N TYR A 321 7.01 21.96 -5.46
CA TYR A 321 8.09 22.51 -4.65
C TYR A 321 8.43 21.63 -3.44
N GLY A 322 7.42 21.15 -2.71
CA GLY A 322 7.63 20.25 -1.58
C GLY A 322 8.28 18.91 -1.99
N MET A 323 7.89 18.36 -3.13
CA MET A 323 8.51 17.16 -3.70
C MET A 323 9.96 17.42 -4.10
N HIS A 324 10.27 18.58 -4.69
CA HIS A 324 11.64 18.97 -4.98
C HIS A 324 12.50 19.05 -3.71
N ILE A 325 11.98 19.60 -2.61
CA ILE A 325 12.67 19.59 -1.30
C ILE A 325 12.91 18.15 -0.85
N ARG A 326 11.88 17.30 -0.87
CA ARG A 326 11.97 15.91 -0.43
C ARG A 326 13.05 15.11 -1.17
N PHE A 327 13.14 15.27 -2.49
CA PHE A 327 14.11 14.51 -3.28
C PHE A 327 15.53 15.05 -3.19
N ASN A 328 15.70 16.34 -2.89
CA ASN A 328 17.01 17.00 -2.86
C ASN A 328 17.55 17.30 -1.46
N THR A 329 16.75 17.12 -0.41
CA THR A 329 17.17 17.35 0.98
C THR A 329 17.52 16.02 1.65
N VAL A 330 18.72 15.92 2.20
CA VAL A 330 19.14 14.79 3.03
C VAL A 330 18.31 14.80 4.31
N ALA A 331 17.46 13.80 4.50
CA ALA A 331 16.66 13.68 5.72
C ALA A 331 17.58 13.56 6.96
N PRO A 332 17.19 14.11 8.13
CA PRO A 332 17.95 13.92 9.36
C PRO A 332 18.12 12.42 9.66
N GLY A 333 19.33 12.02 10.04
CA GLY A 333 19.69 10.61 10.22
C GLY A 333 18.89 9.95 11.33
N MET A 334 18.02 8.99 10.97
CA MET A 334 17.31 8.13 11.94
C MET A 334 18.09 6.87 12.31
N VAL A 335 19.17 6.59 11.59
CA VAL A 335 20.07 5.44 11.78
C VAL A 335 21.46 5.98 12.09
N ASP A 336 22.04 5.54 13.20
CA ASP A 336 23.40 5.91 13.60
C ASP A 336 24.26 4.65 13.84
N TRP A 337 25.55 4.77 13.55
CA TRP A 337 26.52 3.68 13.59
C TRP A 337 27.61 4.01 14.60
N SER A 338 27.75 3.16 15.62
CA SER A 338 28.82 3.25 16.61
C SER A 338 29.59 1.94 16.64
N GLY A 339 30.69 1.87 15.88
CA GLY A 339 31.47 0.65 15.71
C GLY A 339 30.65 -0.46 15.05
N ASP A 340 30.44 -1.56 15.77
CA ASP A 340 29.63 -2.72 15.34
C ASP A 340 28.15 -2.62 15.75
N ARG A 341 27.73 -1.49 16.35
CA ARG A 341 26.36 -1.26 16.81
C ARG A 341 25.60 -0.36 15.83
N ILE A 342 24.42 -0.81 15.47
CA ILE A 342 23.44 -0.04 14.70
C ILE A 342 22.38 0.47 15.68
N SER A 343 22.13 1.77 15.66
CA SER A 343 21.01 2.38 16.39
C SER A 343 19.94 2.88 15.44
N PHE A 344 18.68 2.60 15.77
CA PHE A 344 17.51 3.15 15.11
C PHE A 344 16.54 3.62 16.18
N ARG A 345 16.30 4.94 16.24
CA ARG A 345 15.53 5.59 17.32
C ARG A 345 16.07 5.19 18.71
N ARG A 346 15.28 4.42 19.47
CA ARG A 346 15.61 3.96 20.84
C ARG A 346 16.21 2.56 20.89
N VAL A 347 16.32 1.87 19.75
CA VAL A 347 16.81 0.48 19.70
C VAL A 347 18.26 0.45 19.23
N GLN A 348 19.08 -0.39 19.86
CA GLN A 348 20.48 -0.62 19.51
C GLN A 348 20.75 -2.12 19.42
N VAL A 349 21.40 -2.57 18.34
CA VAL A 349 21.72 -3.99 18.10
C VAL A 349 23.13 -4.12 17.52
N ARG A 350 23.88 -5.17 17.88
CA ARG A 350 25.18 -5.50 17.25
C ARG A 350 24.97 -6.26 15.94
N VAL A 351 25.89 -6.07 14.99
CA VAL A 351 25.87 -6.81 13.71
C VAL A 351 25.99 -8.33 13.92
N CYS A 352 26.77 -8.78 14.92
CA CYS A 352 26.89 -10.22 15.23
C CYS A 352 25.56 -10.84 15.71
N GLU A 353 24.80 -10.12 16.55
CA GLU A 353 23.51 -10.58 17.07
C GLU A 353 22.49 -10.74 15.93
N LEU A 354 22.47 -9.79 14.98
CA LEU A 354 21.66 -9.92 13.76
C LEU A 354 22.07 -11.14 12.94
N ALA A 355 23.38 -11.38 12.78
CA ALA A 355 23.87 -12.55 12.05
C ALA A 355 23.46 -13.86 12.74
N GLU A 356 23.65 -13.98 14.05
CA GLU A 356 23.27 -15.14 14.86
C GLU A 356 21.77 -15.43 14.76
N MET A 357 20.93 -14.39 14.82
CA MET A 357 19.49 -14.50 14.62
C MET A 357 19.14 -15.15 13.26
N PHE A 358 19.78 -14.72 12.16
CA PHE A 358 19.53 -15.31 10.85
C PHE A 358 20.04 -16.75 10.72
N HIS A 359 21.17 -17.09 11.37
CA HIS A 359 21.67 -18.46 11.42
C HIS A 359 20.71 -19.38 12.20
N GLY A 360 20.19 -18.92 13.33
CA GLY A 360 19.15 -19.62 14.09
C GLY A 360 17.90 -19.85 13.26
N LEU A 361 17.44 -18.83 12.54
CA LEU A 361 16.28 -18.93 11.65
C LEU A 361 16.47 -19.93 10.50
N ALA A 362 17.66 -19.96 9.91
CA ALA A 362 18.02 -20.96 8.91
C ALA A 362 18.02 -22.39 9.48
N GLN A 363 18.48 -22.56 10.73
CA GLN A 363 18.50 -23.85 11.40
C GLN A 363 17.09 -24.35 11.78
N GLU A 364 16.21 -23.46 12.22
CA GLU A 364 14.78 -23.77 12.41
C GLU A 364 14.14 -24.21 11.07
N ALA A 365 14.40 -23.48 9.98
CA ALA A 365 13.88 -23.82 8.66
C ALA A 365 14.38 -25.20 8.17
N ARG A 366 15.65 -25.54 8.42
CA ARG A 366 16.20 -26.87 8.13
C ARG A 366 15.48 -27.97 8.90
N SER A 367 15.24 -27.75 10.19
CA SER A 367 14.57 -28.72 11.06
C SER A 367 13.13 -28.97 10.61
N LEU A 368 12.39 -27.90 10.29
CA LEU A 368 11.05 -27.99 9.74
C LEU A 368 11.04 -28.67 8.36
N LEU A 369 12.00 -28.36 7.49
CA LEU A 369 12.11 -29.01 6.19
C LEU A 369 12.40 -30.51 6.33
N ALA A 370 13.26 -30.92 7.27
CA ALA A 370 13.55 -32.33 7.55
C ALA A 370 12.27 -33.08 7.98
N GLN A 371 11.48 -32.47 8.87
CA GLN A 371 10.17 -32.98 9.29
C GLN A 371 9.21 -33.11 8.11
N LEU A 372 9.09 -32.07 7.28
CA LEU A 372 8.20 -32.03 6.11
C LEU A 372 8.61 -33.02 5.01
N ALA A 373 9.91 -33.24 4.83
CA ALA A 373 10.47 -34.19 3.87
C ALA A 373 10.53 -35.63 4.40
N VAL A 374 10.04 -35.86 5.63
CA VAL A 374 9.95 -37.18 6.27
C VAL A 374 11.34 -37.83 6.34
N VAL A 375 12.33 -37.10 6.84
CA VAL A 375 13.65 -37.64 7.16
C VAL A 375 13.57 -38.36 8.51
N ASP A 376 14.02 -39.61 8.57
CA ASP A 376 14.06 -40.40 9.80
C ASP A 376 14.96 -39.71 10.84
N GLY A 377 14.40 -39.43 12.01
CA GLY A 377 15.15 -39.03 13.21
C GLY A 377 15.55 -40.21 14.09
N ASP A 378 15.50 -41.45 13.57
CA ASP A 378 15.75 -42.70 14.31
C ASP A 378 17.16 -43.25 14.07
N GLY A 379 18.15 -42.36 14.09
CA GLY A 379 19.56 -42.72 14.21
C GLY A 379 20.09 -42.20 15.53
N ASP A 380 20.29 -43.11 16.49
CA ASP A 380 21.02 -42.96 17.76
C ASP A 380 20.95 -41.61 18.46
N ARG A 381 20.12 -41.54 19.51
CA ARG A 381 20.33 -40.62 20.64
C ARG A 381 21.46 -41.07 21.58
N ASP A 382 22.25 -42.09 21.19
CA ASP A 382 23.26 -42.71 22.04
C ASP A 382 24.72 -42.37 21.65
N ASN A 383 24.96 -41.48 20.69
CA ASN A 383 26.30 -40.91 20.47
C ASN A 383 26.48 -39.56 21.19
N GLU A 384 26.40 -39.63 22.52
CA GLU A 384 26.94 -38.64 23.45
C GLU A 384 28.47 -38.77 23.54
N HIS A 385 29.21 -38.61 22.44
CA HIS A 385 30.66 -38.37 22.50
C HIS A 385 30.99 -37.09 21.75
N GLY A 386 31.35 -36.08 22.55
CA GLY A 386 31.44 -34.69 22.17
C GLY A 386 32.59 -34.36 21.23
N ASP A 387 32.36 -33.28 20.50
CA ASP A 387 33.35 -32.29 20.12
C ASP A 387 32.66 -30.91 20.21
N GLU A 388 32.90 -30.18 21.29
CA GLU A 388 32.32 -28.85 21.59
C GLU A 388 32.90 -27.70 20.73
N HIS A 389 33.45 -28.03 19.56
CA HIS A 389 33.90 -27.05 18.56
C HIS A 389 33.34 -27.40 17.18
N GLY A 390 32.02 -27.59 17.11
CA GLY A 390 31.29 -27.59 15.85
C GLY A 390 31.04 -26.16 15.40
N ASP A 391 31.65 -25.76 14.28
CA ASP A 391 31.17 -24.62 13.52
C ASP A 391 29.65 -24.80 13.26
N GLY A 392 28.86 -23.72 13.23
CA GLY A 392 27.40 -23.78 13.09
C GLY A 392 26.85 -24.44 11.79
N TYR A 393 27.69 -25.18 11.06
CA TYR A 393 27.44 -25.86 9.79
C TYR A 393 27.03 -27.34 9.91
N GLY A 394 27.18 -27.98 11.08
CA GLY A 394 26.87 -29.41 11.26
C GLY A 394 25.44 -29.82 10.85
N GLY A 395 24.44 -28.95 11.12
CA GLY A 395 23.05 -29.19 10.74
C GLY A 395 22.76 -29.14 9.23
N ARG A 396 23.55 -28.39 8.45
CA ARG A 396 23.43 -28.30 6.99
C ARG A 396 23.89 -29.60 6.33
N SER A 397 25.04 -30.12 6.77
CA SER A 397 25.64 -31.36 6.24
C SER A 397 24.74 -32.57 6.48
N ALA A 398 24.19 -32.71 7.69
CA ALA A 398 23.31 -33.82 8.04
C ALA A 398 22.01 -33.85 7.21
N LEU A 399 21.36 -32.70 7.02
CA LEU A 399 20.14 -32.62 6.20
C LEU A 399 20.45 -32.86 4.72
N ALA A 400 21.55 -32.27 4.22
CA ALA A 400 21.99 -32.45 2.83
C ALA A 400 22.33 -33.92 2.52
N ALA A 401 22.89 -34.65 3.47
CA ALA A 401 23.17 -36.07 3.35
C ALA A 401 21.89 -36.93 3.33
N ALA A 402 20.84 -36.50 4.03
CA ALA A 402 19.61 -37.27 4.18
C ALA A 402 18.57 -37.06 3.06
N LEU A 403 18.72 -35.99 2.26
CA LEU A 403 17.84 -35.62 1.15
C LEU A 403 18.48 -35.91 -0.21
N PRO A 404 17.69 -36.01 -1.30
CA PRO A 404 18.23 -36.06 -2.65
C PRO A 404 19.17 -34.87 -2.93
N ALA A 405 20.39 -35.19 -3.37
CA ALA A 405 21.42 -34.18 -3.64
C ALA A 405 21.04 -33.26 -4.82
N ILE A 406 21.17 -31.95 -4.61
CA ILE A 406 20.99 -30.92 -5.63
C ILE A 406 22.29 -30.83 -6.46
N ARG A 407 22.17 -30.91 -7.79
CA ARG A 407 23.31 -30.80 -8.70
C ARG A 407 23.53 -29.35 -9.14
N TRP A 408 24.10 -28.54 -8.25
CA TRP A 408 24.28 -27.09 -8.47
C TRP A 408 25.08 -26.75 -9.74
N GLU A 409 26.20 -27.44 -9.98
CA GLU A 409 27.09 -27.18 -11.11
C GLU A 409 26.49 -27.54 -12.47
N SER A 410 25.57 -28.51 -12.51
CA SER A 410 24.90 -28.95 -13.74
C SER A 410 23.42 -28.59 -13.74
N MET A 411 23.01 -27.64 -12.89
CA MET A 411 21.64 -27.15 -12.86
C MET A 411 21.46 -26.14 -13.98
N HIS A 412 20.54 -26.44 -14.90
CA HIS A 412 20.20 -25.57 -16.01
C HIS A 412 18.86 -24.89 -15.79
N ASP A 413 18.71 -23.69 -16.34
CA ASP A 413 17.42 -23.03 -16.42
C ASP A 413 17.35 -22.12 -17.63
N ASP A 414 16.41 -22.38 -18.53
CA ASP A 414 16.07 -21.44 -19.61
C ASP A 414 15.19 -20.30 -19.08
N HIS A 415 15.78 -19.09 -19.00
CA HIS A 415 15.09 -17.88 -18.53
C HIS A 415 14.16 -17.29 -19.59
N SER A 416 14.34 -17.66 -20.86
CA SER A 416 13.51 -17.20 -21.98
C SER A 416 12.24 -18.01 -22.17
N GLN A 417 12.18 -19.21 -21.57
CA GLN A 417 11.05 -20.12 -21.71
C GLN A 417 9.81 -19.56 -21.00
N ASP A 418 8.69 -19.45 -21.74
CA ASP A 418 7.42 -18.89 -21.28
C ASP A 418 6.28 -19.92 -21.18
N ARG A 419 6.52 -21.19 -21.59
CA ARG A 419 5.54 -22.27 -21.53
C ARG A 419 4.88 -22.36 -20.15
N PRO A 420 3.54 -22.32 -20.05
CA PRO A 420 2.85 -22.47 -18.77
C PRO A 420 3.27 -23.76 -18.04
N GLY A 421 3.50 -23.64 -16.72
CA GLY A 421 3.98 -24.74 -15.87
C GLY A 421 5.49 -24.96 -15.89
N TYR A 422 6.25 -24.31 -16.78
CA TYR A 422 7.70 -24.46 -16.82
C TYR A 422 8.39 -23.82 -15.60
N SER A 423 9.42 -24.50 -15.10
CA SER A 423 10.42 -24.03 -14.14
C SER A 423 11.71 -24.81 -14.37
N PHE A 424 12.81 -24.44 -13.70
CA PHE A 424 14.07 -25.20 -13.75
C PHE A 424 13.91 -26.71 -13.42
N LEU A 425 12.92 -27.08 -12.59
CA LEU A 425 12.61 -28.48 -12.29
C LEU A 425 11.99 -29.25 -13.47
N HIS A 426 11.55 -28.53 -14.50
CA HIS A 426 10.95 -29.07 -15.73
C HIS A 426 11.88 -28.94 -16.94
N ASP A 427 13.13 -28.50 -16.73
CA ASP A 427 14.15 -28.48 -17.76
C ASP A 427 14.68 -29.91 -17.97
N ASP A 428 14.61 -30.42 -19.19
CA ASP A 428 15.00 -31.79 -19.52
C ASP A 428 16.46 -32.08 -19.15
N ARG A 429 17.33 -31.05 -19.16
CA ARG A 429 18.75 -31.17 -18.76
C ARG A 429 18.92 -31.49 -17.28
N ASN A 430 17.92 -31.21 -16.45
CA ASN A 430 17.93 -31.49 -15.02
C ASN A 430 17.32 -32.85 -14.65
N GLU A 431 16.74 -33.59 -15.60
CA GLU A 431 15.93 -34.78 -15.33
C GLU A 431 16.66 -35.84 -14.49
N ALA A 432 17.96 -36.06 -14.76
CA ALA A 432 18.76 -37.10 -14.11
C ALA A 432 18.83 -36.95 -12.58
N TRP A 433 18.86 -35.70 -12.07
CA TRP A 433 18.87 -35.45 -10.64
C TRP A 433 17.46 -35.19 -10.11
N VAL A 434 16.63 -34.42 -10.82
CA VAL A 434 15.25 -34.11 -10.43
C VAL A 434 14.39 -35.38 -10.29
N GLY A 435 14.63 -36.39 -11.13
CA GLY A 435 13.94 -37.68 -11.07
C GLY A 435 14.04 -38.38 -9.71
N LYS A 436 15.14 -38.17 -8.97
CA LYS A 436 15.35 -38.81 -7.65
C LYS A 436 14.36 -38.35 -6.59
N GLY A 437 13.89 -37.10 -6.68
CA GLY A 437 12.94 -36.50 -5.76
C GLY A 437 11.47 -36.70 -6.14
N LYS A 438 11.17 -37.18 -7.36
CA LYS A 438 9.78 -37.45 -7.78
C LYS A 438 9.12 -38.41 -6.78
N GLY A 439 8.00 -37.97 -6.21
CA GLY A 439 7.22 -38.76 -5.23
C GLY A 439 7.98 -39.11 -3.94
N TRP A 440 9.02 -38.37 -3.57
CA TRP A 440 9.88 -38.66 -2.40
C TRP A 440 9.08 -38.91 -1.11
N ILE A 441 8.26 -37.93 -0.71
CA ILE A 441 7.50 -37.99 0.54
C ILE A 441 6.47 -39.11 0.49
N ALA A 442 5.76 -39.25 -0.63
CA ALA A 442 4.77 -40.32 -0.81
C ALA A 442 5.38 -41.72 -0.70
N ARG A 443 6.56 -41.94 -1.32
CA ARG A 443 7.30 -43.21 -1.19
C ARG A 443 7.69 -43.50 0.25
N ARG A 444 8.25 -42.51 0.96
CA ARG A 444 8.64 -42.68 2.37
C ARG A 444 7.48 -42.93 3.33
N ILE A 445 6.33 -42.32 3.06
CA ILE A 445 5.08 -42.64 3.79
C ILE A 445 4.66 -44.07 3.45
N ALA A 446 4.73 -44.47 2.17
CA ALA A 446 4.34 -45.80 1.71
C ALA A 446 5.28 -46.93 2.19
N GLU A 447 6.56 -46.65 2.44
CA GLU A 447 7.56 -47.64 2.90
C GLU A 447 7.38 -48.01 4.38
N SER A 448 7.05 -47.05 5.25
CA SER A 448 6.90 -47.28 6.70
C SER A 448 5.46 -47.56 7.11
N GLU A 449 5.22 -48.70 7.76
CA GLU A 449 3.88 -49.05 8.26
C GLU A 449 3.37 -48.04 9.30
N ALA A 450 4.23 -47.57 10.19
CA ALA A 450 3.89 -46.53 11.16
C ALA A 450 3.44 -45.23 10.48
N ARG A 451 4.14 -44.81 9.42
CA ARG A 451 3.78 -43.61 8.65
C ARG A 451 2.51 -43.80 7.83
N ARG A 452 2.31 -44.97 7.20
CA ARG A 452 1.04 -45.31 6.54
C ARG A 452 -0.13 -45.22 7.52
N ARG A 453 0.01 -45.78 8.73
CA ARG A 453 -1.02 -45.68 9.77
C ARG A 453 -1.21 -44.24 10.25
N ALA A 454 -0.16 -43.42 10.32
CA ALA A 454 -0.27 -42.02 10.73
C ALA A 454 -0.97 -41.14 9.68
N TRP A 455 -0.72 -41.40 8.39
CA TRP A 455 -1.25 -40.58 7.29
C TRP A 455 -2.58 -41.06 6.74
N LEU A 456 -2.79 -42.38 6.69
CA LEU A 456 -3.91 -42.99 5.99
C LEU A 456 -4.93 -43.59 6.95
N ASP A 457 -6.20 -43.49 6.58
CA ASP A 457 -7.30 -44.20 7.21
C ASP A 457 -7.75 -45.36 6.30
N PRO A 458 -7.48 -46.62 6.67
CA PRO A 458 -7.85 -47.80 5.87
C PRO A 458 -9.35 -47.88 5.58
N THR A 459 -10.19 -47.35 6.47
CA THR A 459 -11.65 -47.36 6.32
C THR A 459 -12.15 -46.33 5.31
N ARG A 460 -11.39 -45.25 5.10
CA ARG A 460 -11.68 -44.21 4.10
C ARG A 460 -11.07 -44.52 2.73
N GLY A 461 -9.97 -45.29 2.68
CA GLY A 461 -9.25 -45.62 1.44
C GLY A 461 -10.02 -46.55 0.50
N THR A 462 -10.74 -47.55 1.03
CA THR A 462 -11.57 -48.47 0.23
C THR A 462 -12.81 -47.78 -0.34
N ALA A 463 -13.43 -46.88 0.43
CA ALA A 463 -14.54 -46.04 -0.02
C ALA A 463 -14.09 -45.01 -1.07
N ALA A 464 -12.93 -44.37 -0.90
CA ALA A 464 -12.37 -43.43 -1.87
C ALA A 464 -11.97 -44.11 -3.20
N ALA A 465 -11.37 -45.31 -3.14
CA ALA A 465 -11.05 -46.10 -4.33
C ALA A 465 -12.31 -46.57 -5.08
N ALA A 466 -13.35 -47.01 -4.36
CA ALA A 466 -14.64 -47.37 -4.96
C ALA A 466 -15.36 -46.17 -5.61
N ALA A 467 -15.32 -45.00 -4.96
CA ALA A 467 -15.90 -43.76 -5.47
C ALA A 467 -15.14 -43.22 -6.70
N ALA A 468 -13.81 -43.31 -6.73
CA ALA A 468 -13.00 -42.92 -7.88
C ALA A 468 -13.27 -43.81 -9.12
N VAL A 469 -13.52 -45.11 -8.92
CA VAL A 469 -13.91 -46.05 -9.99
C VAL A 469 -15.33 -45.75 -10.50
N ALA A 470 -16.25 -45.34 -9.62
CA ALA A 470 -17.60 -44.92 -10.01
C ALA A 470 -17.62 -43.58 -10.78
N ALA A 471 -16.81 -42.60 -10.34
CA ALA A 471 -16.71 -41.29 -10.99
C ALA A 471 -16.02 -41.32 -12.37
N ALA A 472 -15.21 -42.35 -12.67
CA ALA A 472 -14.61 -42.55 -13.99
C ALA A 472 -15.61 -43.03 -15.06
N GLY A 473 -16.85 -43.39 -14.68
CA GLY A 473 -17.89 -43.88 -15.57
C GLY A 473 -18.91 -42.83 -16.03
N GLU A 474 -19.09 -41.73 -15.30
CA GLU A 474 -20.12 -40.73 -15.58
C GLU A 474 -19.57 -39.32 -15.34
N ALA A 475 -19.26 -38.61 -16.43
CA ALA A 475 -18.89 -37.21 -16.39
C ALA A 475 -20.09 -36.35 -16.81
N GLU A 476 -20.99 -36.03 -15.87
CA GLU A 476 -21.85 -34.85 -16.01
C GLU A 476 -22.37 -34.34 -14.65
N GLU A 477 -22.21 -33.02 -14.48
CA GLU A 477 -22.83 -32.09 -13.52
C GLU A 477 -23.22 -32.58 -12.11
N ALA A 478 -22.42 -32.17 -11.11
CA ALA A 478 -22.91 -32.01 -9.74
C ALA A 478 -22.41 -30.71 -9.11
N THR A 479 -23.37 -29.83 -8.83
CA THR A 479 -23.24 -28.57 -8.10
C THR A 479 -22.94 -28.77 -6.62
N SER A 480 -22.24 -27.77 -6.08
CA SER A 480 -21.84 -27.45 -4.71
C SER A 480 -22.60 -28.05 -3.51
N ASN A 481 -21.78 -28.24 -2.46
CA ASN A 481 -22.05 -28.52 -1.04
C ASN A 481 -22.21 -30.00 -0.71
N HIS A 482 -21.18 -30.58 -0.08
CA HIS A 482 -21.21 -31.27 1.22
C HIS A 482 -19.77 -31.51 1.69
N SER A 483 -19.43 -31.08 2.90
CA SER A 483 -18.30 -31.60 3.66
C SER A 483 -18.63 -33.03 4.09
N ASN A 484 -17.96 -34.05 3.52
CA ASN A 484 -17.46 -35.20 4.28
C ASN A 484 -16.70 -36.24 3.42
N SER A 485 -15.40 -36.34 3.72
CA SER A 485 -14.66 -37.61 3.85
C SER A 485 -14.67 -38.62 2.70
N HIS A 486 -14.24 -38.24 1.49
CA HIS A 486 -13.83 -39.20 0.46
C HIS A 486 -12.34 -39.05 0.09
N HIS A 487 -11.49 -38.81 1.09
CA HIS A 487 -10.04 -38.86 0.92
C HIS A 487 -9.39 -39.82 1.91
N PRO A 488 -8.30 -40.49 1.54
CA PRO A 488 -7.65 -41.50 2.38
C PRO A 488 -6.87 -40.88 3.55
N TYR A 489 -6.65 -39.56 3.57
CA TYR A 489 -5.83 -38.90 4.57
C TYR A 489 -6.53 -38.68 5.92
N ARG A 490 -5.78 -38.81 7.02
CA ARG A 490 -6.22 -38.44 8.37
C ARG A 490 -6.12 -36.93 8.57
N GLU A 491 -7.23 -36.30 8.93
CA GLU A 491 -7.34 -34.84 9.09
C GLU A 491 -6.31 -34.27 10.08
N ARG A 492 -6.12 -34.91 11.24
CA ARG A 492 -5.16 -34.45 12.25
C ARG A 492 -3.72 -34.36 11.71
N THR A 493 -3.32 -35.35 10.91
CA THR A 493 -1.96 -35.41 10.33
C THR A 493 -1.80 -34.37 9.23
N VAL A 494 -2.83 -34.17 8.39
CA VAL A 494 -2.84 -33.12 7.37
C VAL A 494 -2.76 -31.74 8.00
N GLN A 495 -3.52 -31.49 9.08
CA GLN A 495 -3.47 -30.21 9.81
C GLN A 495 -2.10 -29.97 10.46
N ALA A 496 -1.51 -30.98 11.09
CA ALA A 496 -0.16 -30.88 11.65
C ALA A 496 0.90 -30.59 10.57
N TYR A 497 0.80 -31.26 9.41
CA TYR A 497 1.68 -31.01 8.28
C TYR A 497 1.52 -29.59 7.73
N ARG A 498 0.27 -29.10 7.61
CA ARG A 498 -0.03 -27.72 7.21
C ARG A 498 0.63 -26.71 8.15
N GLN A 499 0.49 -26.90 9.46
CA GLN A 499 1.09 -26.00 10.45
C GLN A 499 2.62 -25.99 10.37
N ALA A 500 3.25 -27.15 10.18
CA ALA A 500 4.70 -27.24 9.98
C ALA A 500 5.13 -26.56 8.68
N LEU A 501 4.34 -26.70 7.61
CA LEU A 501 4.59 -26.07 6.32
C LEU A 501 4.45 -24.54 6.39
N GLU A 502 3.39 -24.04 7.03
CA GLU A 502 3.20 -22.61 7.29
C GLU A 502 4.39 -22.07 8.09
N SER A 503 4.77 -22.75 9.17
CA SER A 503 5.94 -22.37 9.98
C SER A 503 7.21 -22.32 9.14
N PHE A 504 7.45 -23.31 8.28
CA PHE A 504 8.61 -23.33 7.38
C PHE A 504 8.58 -22.16 6.40
N ARG A 505 7.44 -21.91 5.77
CA ARG A 505 7.25 -20.80 4.82
C ARG A 505 7.51 -19.45 5.47
N GLU A 506 7.10 -19.24 6.72
CA GLU A 506 7.40 -18.01 7.47
C GLU A 506 8.91 -17.79 7.63
N ARG A 507 9.67 -18.83 8.00
CA ARG A 507 11.14 -18.73 8.14
C ARG A 507 11.79 -18.49 6.78
N LEU A 508 11.37 -19.24 5.75
CA LEU A 508 11.90 -19.08 4.40
C LEU A 508 11.59 -17.68 3.83
N TRP A 509 10.39 -17.16 4.06
CA TRP A 509 9.99 -15.81 3.68
C TRP A 509 10.92 -14.77 4.29
N MET A 510 11.15 -14.85 5.61
CA MET A 510 12.01 -13.93 6.32
C MET A 510 13.46 -13.98 5.82
N LEU A 511 14.00 -15.20 5.63
CA LEU A 511 15.33 -15.39 5.05
C LEU A 511 15.41 -14.78 3.64
N MET A 512 14.47 -15.10 2.75
CA MET A 512 14.45 -14.53 1.40
C MET A 512 14.27 -13.01 1.39
N HIS A 513 13.57 -12.44 2.37
CA HIS A 513 13.36 -11.00 2.49
C HIS A 513 14.62 -10.26 2.96
N MET A 514 15.31 -10.82 3.96
CA MET A 514 16.39 -10.13 4.68
C MET A 514 17.78 -10.40 4.12
N VAL A 515 18.05 -11.59 3.58
CA VAL A 515 19.42 -11.98 3.17
C VAL A 515 19.64 -11.99 1.65
N ALA A 516 18.61 -11.71 0.85
CA ALA A 516 18.70 -11.70 -0.62
C ALA A 516 19.15 -10.35 -1.23
N GLY A 517 19.85 -9.53 -0.43
CA GLY A 517 20.19 -8.15 -0.78
C GLY A 517 19.09 -7.17 -0.38
N GLN A 518 18.76 -6.21 -1.27
CA GLN A 518 17.76 -5.18 -0.97
C GLN A 518 16.37 -5.82 -0.74
N PRO A 519 15.72 -5.59 0.42
CA PRO A 519 14.43 -6.19 0.73
C PRO A 519 13.36 -5.86 -0.33
N ALA A 520 12.65 -6.89 -0.80
CA ALA A 520 11.49 -6.74 -1.68
C ALA A 520 10.28 -6.23 -0.89
N ARG A 521 9.40 -5.42 -1.50
CA ARG A 521 8.15 -5.06 -0.82
C ARG A 521 7.26 -6.27 -0.59
N ALA A 522 6.42 -6.23 0.45
CA ALA A 522 5.52 -7.32 0.79
C ALA A 522 4.69 -7.83 -0.42
N PRO A 523 4.07 -7.00 -1.27
CA PRO A 523 3.33 -7.50 -2.44
C PRO A 523 4.23 -8.10 -3.53
N GLU A 524 5.47 -7.61 -3.67
CA GLU A 524 6.44 -8.15 -4.63
C GLU A 524 6.88 -9.56 -4.20
N LEU A 525 7.12 -9.75 -2.90
CA LEU A 525 7.52 -11.02 -2.31
C LEU A 525 6.34 -12.01 -2.28
N ALA A 526 5.13 -11.55 -1.95
CA ALA A 526 3.90 -12.34 -1.95
C ALA A 526 3.54 -12.88 -3.34
N GLY A 527 3.80 -12.09 -4.38
CA GLY A 527 3.46 -12.42 -5.76
C GLY A 527 4.45 -13.36 -6.46
N ILE A 528 5.50 -13.85 -5.77
CA ILE A 528 6.52 -14.69 -6.40
C ILE A 528 5.92 -15.99 -6.93
N ARG A 529 6.10 -16.20 -8.24
CA ARG A 529 5.77 -17.44 -8.93
C ARG A 529 7.02 -18.31 -9.09
N HIS A 530 6.89 -19.61 -8.82
CA HIS A 530 7.95 -20.59 -9.07
C HIS A 530 7.79 -21.29 -10.42
N SER A 531 6.64 -21.14 -11.09
CA SER A 531 6.37 -21.68 -12.42
C SER A 531 5.63 -20.67 -13.29
N ASN A 532 5.83 -20.79 -14.60
CA ASN A 532 5.21 -19.90 -15.58
C ASN A 532 3.68 -20.08 -15.58
N THR A 533 2.93 -19.02 -15.88
CA THR A 533 1.47 -19.05 -15.94
C THR A 533 0.96 -18.42 -17.22
N ALA A 534 -0.21 -18.85 -17.70
CA ALA A 534 -0.79 -18.31 -18.94
C ALA A 534 -1.08 -16.79 -18.87
N ASN A 535 -1.42 -16.27 -17.69
CA ASN A 535 -1.75 -14.85 -17.50
C ASN A 535 -0.56 -14.03 -16.99
N GLY A 536 0.25 -14.60 -16.08
CA GLY A 536 1.40 -13.91 -15.49
C GLY A 536 2.70 -14.06 -16.29
N GLY A 537 2.71 -14.86 -17.36
CA GLY A 537 3.90 -15.11 -18.17
C GLY A 537 4.98 -15.85 -17.39
N VAL A 538 6.22 -15.39 -17.58
CA VAL A 538 7.42 -15.98 -16.96
C VAL A 538 7.33 -15.89 -15.42
N ARG A 539 7.82 -16.95 -14.77
CA ARG A 539 7.96 -17.08 -13.31
C ARG A 539 8.93 -16.04 -12.74
N ASN A 540 9.00 -16.01 -11.41
CA ASN A 540 9.89 -15.12 -10.67
C ASN A 540 11.13 -15.84 -10.12
N VAL A 541 11.08 -17.16 -9.90
CA VAL A 541 12.24 -17.93 -9.37
C VAL A 541 13.06 -18.52 -10.51
N PHE A 542 14.36 -18.27 -10.51
CA PHE A 542 15.30 -18.73 -11.53
C PHE A 542 16.53 -19.37 -10.90
N ALA A 543 17.13 -20.34 -11.59
CA ALA A 543 18.48 -20.79 -11.31
C ALA A 543 19.47 -20.09 -12.24
N HIS A 544 20.54 -19.53 -11.70
CA HIS A 544 21.55 -18.81 -12.47
C HIS A 544 22.94 -19.00 -11.84
N ASP A 545 23.89 -19.49 -12.64
CA ASP A 545 25.29 -19.73 -12.25
C ASP A 545 25.44 -20.48 -10.91
N GLY A 546 24.74 -21.61 -10.82
CA GLY A 546 24.74 -22.43 -9.60
C GLY A 546 24.11 -21.75 -8.39
N MET A 547 23.40 -20.62 -8.51
CA MET A 547 22.65 -19.98 -7.43
C MET A 547 21.15 -19.95 -7.73
N MET A 548 20.35 -19.76 -6.69
CA MET A 548 18.93 -19.42 -6.86
C MET A 548 18.76 -17.91 -6.77
N CYS A 549 17.96 -17.33 -7.65
CA CYS A 549 17.53 -15.96 -7.55
C CYS A 549 16.03 -15.84 -7.74
N PHE A 550 15.48 -14.73 -7.26
CA PHE A 550 14.13 -14.34 -7.61
C PHE A 550 14.10 -12.94 -8.17
N VAL A 551 13.31 -12.78 -9.21
CA VAL A 551 13.19 -11.55 -9.99
C VAL A 551 11.81 -10.98 -9.76
N THR A 552 11.76 -9.81 -9.14
CA THR A 552 10.52 -9.05 -9.01
C THR A 552 10.58 -7.83 -9.92
N SER A 553 9.48 -7.57 -10.61
CA SER A 553 9.23 -6.27 -11.21
C SER A 553 8.76 -5.34 -10.10
N TYR A 554 9.59 -4.38 -9.74
CA TYR A 554 9.22 -3.32 -8.80
C TYR A 554 8.06 -2.51 -9.38
N HIS A 555 6.94 -2.48 -8.67
CA HIS A 555 5.66 -2.03 -9.21
C HIS A 555 5.18 -0.68 -8.66
N LYS A 556 5.85 -0.09 -7.66
CA LYS A 556 5.35 1.15 -7.01
C LYS A 556 5.20 2.30 -7.99
N ASN A 557 6.08 2.38 -8.97
CA ASN A 557 6.00 3.39 -10.01
C ASN A 557 5.52 2.78 -11.34
N TYR A 558 5.27 1.47 -11.46
CA TYR A 558 4.84 0.88 -12.73
C TYR A 558 3.53 1.50 -13.23
N ARG A 559 2.61 1.84 -12.32
CA ARG A 559 1.37 2.57 -12.66
C ARG A 559 1.61 4.03 -13.08
N GLN A 560 2.78 4.61 -12.80
CA GLN A 560 3.16 6.00 -13.12
C GLN A 560 4.22 6.13 -14.25
N THR A 561 5.22 5.24 -14.31
CA THR A 561 6.35 5.22 -15.25
C THR A 561 6.21 4.16 -16.34
N GLY A 562 5.50 3.05 -16.08
CA GLY A 562 5.22 1.97 -17.06
C GLY A 562 6.43 1.12 -17.41
N THR A 563 7.57 1.55 -16.90
CA THR A 563 8.79 0.79 -16.84
C THR A 563 8.79 0.03 -15.52
N ALA A 564 8.70 -1.29 -15.61
CA ALA A 564 8.97 -2.15 -14.46
C ALA A 564 10.48 -2.18 -14.23
N LYS A 565 10.95 -1.71 -13.07
CA LYS A 565 12.35 -1.93 -12.68
C LYS A 565 12.49 -3.41 -12.30
N VAL A 566 13.22 -4.16 -13.10
CA VAL A 566 13.46 -5.59 -12.87
C VAL A 566 14.61 -5.73 -11.87
N ILE A 567 14.32 -6.27 -10.69
CA ILE A 567 15.31 -6.44 -9.62
C ILE A 567 15.57 -7.92 -9.42
N HIS A 568 16.82 -8.32 -9.69
CA HIS A 568 17.32 -9.67 -9.42
C HIS A 568 17.82 -9.73 -7.98
N ARG A 569 17.36 -10.73 -7.22
CA ARG A 569 17.80 -10.97 -5.84
C ARG A 569 18.35 -12.38 -5.72
N TYR A 570 19.64 -12.48 -5.47
CA TYR A 570 20.34 -13.75 -5.33
C TYR A 570 20.27 -14.24 -3.89
N LEU A 571 19.98 -15.52 -3.73
CA LEU A 571 19.92 -16.16 -2.43
C LEU A 571 21.28 -16.75 -2.05
N PRO A 572 21.73 -16.57 -0.80
CA PRO A 572 22.82 -17.35 -0.25
C PRO A 572 22.55 -18.85 -0.41
N ARG A 573 23.62 -19.65 -0.55
CA ARG A 573 23.55 -21.09 -0.80
C ARG A 573 22.63 -21.80 0.20
N GLU A 574 22.71 -21.43 1.46
CA GLU A 574 21.95 -21.97 2.59
C GLU A 574 20.45 -21.80 2.40
N VAL A 575 20.02 -20.65 1.89
CA VAL A 575 18.60 -20.34 1.63
C VAL A 575 18.16 -20.93 0.30
N GLY A 576 19.05 -20.93 -0.70
CA GLY A 576 18.81 -21.57 -1.99
C GLY A 576 18.54 -23.07 -1.87
N GLU A 577 19.28 -23.79 -1.04
CA GLU A 577 19.05 -25.22 -0.74
C GLU A 577 17.65 -25.46 -0.17
N LEU A 578 17.26 -24.68 0.84
CA LEU A 578 15.93 -24.75 1.45
C LEU A 578 14.83 -24.51 0.40
N LEU A 579 15.00 -23.49 -0.45
CA LEU A 579 14.04 -23.17 -1.51
C LEU A 579 13.93 -24.32 -2.54
N VAL A 580 15.04 -24.87 -3.01
CA VAL A 580 15.03 -25.95 -4.01
C VAL A 580 14.36 -27.20 -3.45
N TRP A 581 14.72 -27.66 -2.24
CA TRP A 581 14.08 -28.82 -1.64
C TRP A 581 12.59 -28.59 -1.33
N TYR A 582 12.23 -27.37 -0.93
CA TYR A 582 10.83 -27.00 -0.78
C TYR A 582 10.05 -27.13 -2.09
N LEU A 583 10.54 -26.52 -3.18
CA LEU A 583 9.90 -26.58 -4.50
C LEU A 583 9.90 -27.99 -5.11
N TRP A 584 10.92 -28.79 -4.81
CA TRP A 584 11.13 -30.10 -5.43
C TRP A 584 10.42 -31.23 -4.70
N LEU A 585 10.38 -31.20 -3.37
CA LEU A 585 9.92 -32.33 -2.54
C LEU A 585 8.60 -32.00 -1.82
N VAL A 586 8.58 -30.89 -1.08
CA VAL A 586 7.49 -30.56 -0.14
C VAL A 586 6.29 -29.95 -0.85
N LEU A 587 6.49 -28.91 -1.65
CA LEU A 587 5.41 -28.20 -2.34
C LEU A 587 4.60 -29.12 -3.27
N PRO A 588 5.21 -29.97 -4.12
CA PRO A 588 4.45 -30.87 -4.99
C PRO A 588 3.61 -31.87 -4.20
N PHE A 589 4.15 -32.42 -3.11
CA PHE A 589 3.41 -33.33 -2.23
C PHE A 589 2.23 -32.63 -1.56
N TRP A 590 2.44 -31.43 -1.00
CA TRP A 590 1.36 -30.65 -0.39
C TRP A 590 0.26 -30.30 -1.39
N GLN A 591 0.63 -29.91 -2.61
CA GLN A 591 -0.33 -29.65 -3.69
C GLN A 591 -1.11 -30.90 -4.10
N GLN A 592 -0.49 -32.08 -4.07
CA GLN A 592 -1.19 -33.36 -4.32
C GLN A 592 -2.18 -33.68 -3.20
N VAL A 593 -1.78 -33.53 -1.94
CA VAL A 593 -2.65 -33.74 -0.78
C VAL A 593 -3.86 -32.80 -0.84
N GLY A 594 -3.64 -31.50 -1.06
CA GLY A 594 -4.73 -30.53 -1.22
C GLY A 594 -5.61 -30.83 -2.44
N GLY A 595 -5.02 -31.26 -3.56
CA GLY A 595 -5.76 -31.69 -4.75
C GLY A 595 -6.71 -32.85 -4.49
N ILE A 596 -6.26 -33.85 -3.75
CA ILE A 596 -7.07 -35.02 -3.36
C ILE A 596 -8.17 -34.63 -2.35
N ILE A 597 -7.84 -33.80 -1.35
CA ILE A 597 -8.80 -33.38 -0.32
C ILE A 597 -9.90 -32.50 -0.91
N HIS A 598 -9.53 -31.58 -1.81
CA HIS A 598 -10.46 -30.60 -2.39
C HIS A 598 -10.98 -31.00 -3.78
N GLN A 599 -10.62 -32.19 -4.27
CA GLN A 599 -11.01 -32.73 -5.58
C GLN A 599 -10.76 -31.73 -6.72
N THR A 600 -9.53 -31.25 -6.80
CA THR A 600 -9.09 -30.24 -7.77
C THR A 600 -7.82 -30.68 -8.47
N ASP A 601 -7.75 -30.45 -9.78
CA ASP A 601 -6.56 -30.73 -10.59
C ASP A 601 -5.67 -29.50 -10.77
N ARG A 602 -6.00 -28.38 -10.10
CA ARG A 602 -5.32 -27.10 -10.27
C ARG A 602 -4.15 -26.92 -9.31
N LYS A 603 -2.93 -26.86 -9.82
CA LYS A 603 -1.74 -26.49 -9.02
C LYS A 603 -1.59 -24.98 -8.92
N SER A 604 -1.16 -24.48 -7.77
CA SER A 604 -0.77 -23.08 -7.62
C SER A 604 0.65 -22.86 -8.15
N ALA A 605 0.84 -21.80 -8.93
CA ALA A 605 2.17 -21.36 -9.39
C ALA A 605 2.88 -20.44 -8.38
N PHE A 606 2.20 -20.00 -7.32
CA PHE A 606 2.74 -19.08 -6.33
C PHE A 606 3.52 -19.81 -5.25
N LEU A 607 4.61 -19.20 -4.78
CA LEU A 607 5.52 -19.79 -3.80
C LEU A 607 4.85 -19.99 -2.43
N TRP A 608 3.90 -19.12 -2.09
CA TRP A 608 3.34 -19.00 -0.75
C TRP A 608 1.92 -19.56 -0.59
N ALA A 609 1.21 -19.80 -1.70
CA ALA A 609 -0.22 -20.18 -1.71
C ALA A 609 -0.57 -21.32 -0.73
N ASP A 610 -1.56 -21.08 0.11
CA ASP A 610 -2.09 -22.04 1.09
C ASP A 610 -2.94 -23.15 0.46
N ASP A 611 -3.77 -22.80 -0.53
CA ASP A 611 -4.76 -23.72 -1.08
C ASP A 611 -4.54 -24.01 -2.58
N VAL A 612 -4.76 -25.27 -2.94
CA VAL A 612 -4.82 -25.81 -4.31
C VAL A 612 -6.11 -25.34 -5.05
N VAL A 613 -6.84 -24.40 -4.47
CA VAL A 613 -8.14 -23.94 -4.96
C VAL A 613 -8.22 -22.42 -4.90
N VAL A 614 -7.92 -21.77 -6.01
CA VAL A 614 -8.68 -20.56 -6.36
C VAL A 614 -9.92 -21.05 -7.09
N ARG A 615 -11.04 -21.11 -6.37
CA ARG A 615 -12.37 -21.21 -6.99
C ARG A 615 -12.46 -20.09 -8.02
N GLY A 616 -12.74 -20.48 -9.26
CA GLY A 616 -12.88 -19.60 -10.42
C GLY A 616 -14.07 -18.63 -10.37
N ARG A 617 -14.41 -18.07 -9.20
CA ARG A 617 -15.38 -16.99 -9.08
C ARG A 617 -15.02 -15.87 -8.08
N ALA A 618 -13.80 -15.86 -7.52
CA ALA A 618 -13.27 -14.70 -6.79
C ALA A 618 -12.00 -14.09 -7.43
N ALA A 619 -11.27 -14.82 -8.28
CA ALA A 619 -10.17 -14.27 -9.10
C ALA A 619 -10.65 -13.75 -10.48
N GLY A 620 -11.96 -13.67 -10.68
CA GLY A 620 -12.58 -13.08 -11.86
C GLY A 620 -12.70 -11.55 -11.79
N GLU A 621 -12.55 -10.95 -10.61
CA GLU A 621 -12.60 -9.48 -10.42
C GLU A 621 -11.22 -8.87 -10.06
N ALA A 622 -10.20 -9.69 -9.76
CA ALA A 622 -8.88 -9.19 -9.35
C ALA A 622 -7.76 -9.36 -10.40
N SER A 623 -7.99 -10.00 -11.55
CA SER A 623 -6.92 -10.21 -12.55
C SER A 623 -7.40 -10.27 -14.01
N ARG A 624 -8.62 -9.82 -14.31
CA ARG A 624 -9.18 -9.89 -15.68
C ARG A 624 -9.04 -8.64 -16.54
N ASP A 625 -8.42 -7.58 -16.04
CA ASP A 625 -8.16 -6.39 -16.85
C ASP A 625 -6.66 -6.08 -16.94
N ASN A 626 -5.91 -7.08 -17.39
CA ASN A 626 -4.58 -6.81 -17.93
C ASN A 626 -4.22 -7.89 -18.95
N THR A 627 -4.02 -7.43 -20.18
CA THR A 627 -3.32 -8.15 -21.24
C THR A 627 -4.14 -9.24 -21.96
N ARG A 628 -4.93 -8.84 -22.95
CA ARG A 628 -4.72 -9.32 -24.34
C ARG A 628 -5.63 -8.60 -25.33
N GLY A 629 -4.98 -7.74 -26.11
CA GLY A 629 -5.51 -7.12 -27.30
C GLY A 629 -4.36 -6.40 -28.00
N ASP A 630 -3.24 -7.09 -28.20
CA ASP A 630 -2.28 -6.64 -29.21
C ASP A 630 -1.89 -7.79 -30.15
N GLU A 631 -1.62 -7.36 -31.37
CA GLU A 631 -1.00 -8.03 -32.51
C GLU A 631 -1.91 -8.64 -33.59
N ARG A 632 -2.08 -7.88 -34.69
CA ARG A 632 -1.55 -8.21 -36.04
C ARG A 632 -1.91 -7.16 -37.10
N ARG A 633 -0.93 -6.36 -37.57
CA ARG A 633 -0.37 -6.37 -38.95
C ARG A 633 0.45 -5.10 -39.31
N ASN A 634 1.76 -5.32 -39.45
CA ASN A 634 2.68 -4.97 -40.53
C ASN A 634 2.75 -3.57 -41.19
N ASN A 635 3.96 -3.02 -41.08
CA ASN A 635 4.83 -2.41 -42.11
C ASN A 635 4.33 -1.19 -42.92
N THR A 636 5.10 -0.10 -42.88
CA THR A 636 5.94 0.38 -44.01
C THR A 636 7.01 1.40 -43.53
N LYS A 637 8.27 0.99 -43.71
CA LYS A 637 9.49 1.68 -44.16
C LYS A 637 9.63 3.23 -44.22
N ASP A 638 10.87 3.61 -43.87
CA ASP A 638 11.76 4.64 -44.45
C ASP A 638 11.41 6.14 -44.27
N ASN A 639 12.22 6.88 -43.49
CA ASN A 639 13.41 7.57 -44.03
C ASN A 639 14.18 8.42 -42.98
N ASP A 640 15.49 8.43 -43.20
CA ASP A 640 16.54 9.25 -42.57
C ASP A 640 16.32 10.77 -42.66
N ALA A 641 16.81 11.54 -41.67
CA ALA A 641 17.94 12.47 -41.87
C ALA A 641 18.23 13.34 -40.62
N ARG A 642 19.52 13.33 -40.28
CA ARG A 642 20.37 14.26 -39.54
C ARG A 642 19.91 15.74 -39.51
N ASP A 643 20.08 16.43 -38.39
CA ASP A 643 21.19 17.39 -38.24
C ASP A 643 21.44 17.77 -36.75
N ASN A 644 22.71 17.95 -36.42
CA ASN A 644 23.19 18.49 -35.15
C ASN A 644 23.29 20.01 -35.29
N THR A 645 22.78 20.78 -34.33
CA THR A 645 23.42 22.02 -33.90
C THR A 645 23.11 22.27 -32.44
N GLU A 646 24.18 22.54 -31.71
CA GLU A 646 24.27 22.97 -30.32
C GLU A 646 23.44 24.25 -30.08
N ASP A 647 22.75 24.33 -28.95
CA ASP A 647 22.89 25.46 -28.02
C ASP A 647 22.08 25.23 -26.73
N ASP A 648 22.67 25.77 -25.67
CA ASP A 648 22.51 25.57 -24.24
C ASP A 648 21.11 25.75 -23.57
N ASP A 649 21.03 25.17 -22.37
CA ASP A 649 20.20 25.58 -21.24
C ASP A 649 18.67 25.39 -21.29
N ALA A 650 18.21 24.14 -21.20
CA ALA A 650 16.98 23.78 -20.48
C ALA A 650 16.91 22.25 -20.23
N ARG A 651 17.54 21.75 -19.17
CA ARG A 651 17.24 20.40 -18.68
C ARG A 651 15.90 20.43 -17.97
N ASP A 652 14.86 20.10 -18.73
CA ASP A 652 13.51 19.83 -18.26
C ASP A 652 13.51 18.61 -17.32
N ASN A 653 13.41 18.89 -16.02
CA ASN A 653 13.29 17.92 -14.95
C ASN A 653 11.93 17.22 -15.03
N THR A 654 11.85 16.15 -15.81
CA THR A 654 10.79 15.14 -15.69
C THR A 654 11.18 14.13 -14.61
N GLU A 655 11.10 14.55 -13.34
CA GLU A 655 11.43 13.70 -12.19
C GLU A 655 10.19 12.99 -11.60
N ASP A 656 10.19 11.68 -11.80
CA ASP A 656 9.89 10.62 -10.83
C ASP A 656 8.98 10.97 -9.64
N ASP A 657 7.67 10.84 -9.87
CA ASP A 657 6.62 10.88 -8.87
C ASP A 657 6.68 9.64 -7.90
N ASP A 658 6.48 9.93 -6.61
CA ASP A 658 6.06 9.07 -5.49
C ASP A 658 6.98 7.96 -4.91
N ALA A 659 7.96 8.37 -4.10
CA ALA A 659 8.64 7.51 -3.13
C ALA A 659 8.34 7.87 -1.65
N ARG A 660 7.42 7.08 -1.06
CA ARG A 660 7.33 6.66 0.37
C ARG A 660 7.12 7.74 1.44
N ASP A 661 5.85 8.06 1.67
CA ASP A 661 5.29 8.14 3.02
C ASP A 661 5.38 6.74 3.70
N ASN A 662 5.41 6.71 5.03
CA ASN A 662 5.79 5.64 5.97
C ASN A 662 7.16 5.89 6.63
N THR A 663 7.20 6.84 7.56
CA THR A 663 8.19 6.81 8.65
C THR A 663 7.58 6.99 10.04
N GLU A 664 6.25 7.08 10.21
CA GLU A 664 5.65 7.17 11.55
C GLU A 664 4.78 5.95 11.96
N ASP A 665 4.33 5.10 11.02
CA ASP A 665 3.44 3.96 11.32
C ASP A 665 4.12 2.56 11.32
N ASP A 666 5.43 2.48 11.56
CA ASP A 666 6.14 1.19 11.58
C ASP A 666 5.63 0.25 12.71
N ASP A 667 4.92 0.78 13.71
CA ASP A 667 4.35 -0.02 14.81
C ASP A 667 2.89 -0.46 14.58
N GLU A 668 2.12 0.18 13.69
CA GLU A 668 0.68 -0.11 13.51
C GLU A 668 0.35 -0.91 12.23
N TRP A 669 1.21 -0.84 11.20
CA TRP A 669 1.10 -1.66 9.98
C TRP A 669 1.20 -3.17 10.25
N LEU A 670 1.82 -3.54 11.36
CA LEU A 670 2.03 -4.92 11.79
C LEU A 670 0.73 -5.63 12.25
N GLY A 671 -0.35 -4.89 12.50
CA GLY A 671 -1.58 -5.39 13.11
C GLY A 671 -2.71 -5.74 12.14
N GLN A 672 -2.73 -5.21 10.91
CA GLN A 672 -3.87 -5.37 10.02
C GLN A 672 -3.87 -6.74 9.31
N MET A 673 -5.01 -7.43 9.36
CA MET A 673 -5.23 -8.78 8.84
C MET A 673 -5.20 -8.80 7.31
N ILE A 674 -4.02 -8.95 6.71
CA ILE A 674 -3.89 -9.24 5.29
C ILE A 674 -3.27 -10.64 5.13
N GLN A 675 -4.03 -11.55 4.53
CA GLN A 675 -3.54 -12.87 4.14
C GLN A 675 -2.78 -12.76 2.81
N TRP A 676 -1.46 -12.76 2.87
CA TRP A 676 -0.61 -12.76 1.68
C TRP A 676 -0.34 -14.20 1.25
N GLY A 677 -1.20 -14.69 0.35
CA GLY A 677 -1.05 -16.04 -0.20
C GLY A 677 -1.13 -17.16 0.85
N GLY A 678 -1.75 -16.95 2.01
CA GLY A 678 -1.78 -17.92 3.12
C GLY A 678 -0.90 -17.54 4.30
N VAL A 679 0.08 -16.65 4.12
CA VAL A 679 0.90 -16.11 5.20
C VAL A 679 0.20 -14.87 5.78
N GLN A 680 -0.19 -14.92 7.06
CA GLN A 680 -0.81 -13.77 7.73
C GLN A 680 0.24 -12.71 8.05
N SER A 681 0.02 -11.47 7.61
CA SER A 681 0.84 -10.30 7.98
C SER A 681 1.11 -10.27 9.48
N SER A 682 0.06 -10.32 10.32
CA SER A 682 0.18 -10.31 11.79
C SER A 682 1.06 -11.43 12.37
N LYS A 683 1.17 -12.58 11.69
CA LYS A 683 2.07 -13.68 12.12
C LYS A 683 3.53 -13.37 11.76
N LEU A 684 3.78 -12.85 10.55
CA LEU A 684 5.11 -12.37 10.17
C LEU A 684 5.57 -11.24 11.10
N CYS A 685 4.65 -10.35 11.47
CA CYS A 685 4.91 -9.25 12.38
C CYS A 685 5.21 -9.72 13.81
N ARG A 686 4.43 -10.69 14.33
CA ARG A 686 4.77 -11.35 15.60
C ARG A 686 6.10 -12.08 15.52
N LEU A 687 6.40 -12.74 14.40
CA LEU A 687 7.67 -13.43 14.22
C LEU A 687 8.83 -12.43 14.16
N THR A 688 8.71 -11.31 13.43
CA THR A 688 9.71 -10.24 13.42
C THR A 688 9.87 -9.64 14.80
N SER A 689 8.77 -9.32 15.49
CA SER A 689 8.80 -8.75 16.83
C SER A 689 9.34 -9.73 17.87
N GLN A 690 9.05 -11.02 17.77
CA GLN A 690 9.60 -12.06 18.65
C GLN A 690 11.08 -12.32 18.37
N LEU A 691 11.49 -12.32 17.11
CA LEU A 691 12.90 -12.45 16.73
C LEU A 691 13.68 -11.21 17.16
N TRP A 692 13.09 -10.03 17.01
CA TRP A 692 13.65 -8.76 17.47
C TRP A 692 13.68 -8.68 18.99
N GLN A 693 12.62 -9.10 19.68
CA GLN A 693 12.59 -9.23 21.14
C GLN A 693 13.63 -10.23 21.61
N ARG A 694 13.84 -11.38 20.95
CA ARG A 694 14.93 -12.30 21.31
C ARG A 694 16.32 -11.69 21.12
N ALA A 695 16.51 -10.91 20.06
CA ALA A 695 17.76 -10.18 19.84
C ALA A 695 17.98 -9.07 20.90
N VAL A 696 16.91 -8.45 21.39
CA VAL A 696 16.95 -7.39 22.41
C VAL A 696 16.93 -7.94 23.85
N GLU A 697 16.25 -9.03 24.15
CA GLU A 697 16.16 -9.68 25.47
C GLU A 697 17.41 -10.51 25.78
N GLY A 698 18.14 -10.98 24.75
CA GLY A 698 19.51 -11.48 24.90
C GLY A 698 20.50 -10.45 25.47
N VAL A 699 20.09 -9.17 25.56
CA VAL A 699 20.84 -8.07 26.22
C VAL A 699 20.57 -8.01 27.73
N ALA A 700 19.53 -8.67 28.26
CA ALA A 700 19.17 -8.60 29.68
C ALA A 700 19.75 -9.72 30.55
N GLU A 701 20.22 -10.84 29.97
CA GLU A 701 20.80 -11.98 30.70
C GLU A 701 22.30 -12.22 30.40
N GLY A 702 22.99 -11.29 29.75
CA GLY A 702 24.44 -11.35 29.45
C GLY A 702 25.29 -10.43 30.30
#